data_AF-A0A9W6PAH9-F1
#
_entry.id   AF-A0A9W6PAH9-F1
#
_cell.length_a   1.000
_cell.length_b   1.000
_cell.length_c   1.000
_cell.angle_alpha   90.00
_cell.angle_beta   90.00
_cell.angle_gamma   90.00
#
_symmetry.space_group_name_H-M   'P 1'
#
loop_
_entity.id
_entity.type
_entity.pdbx_description
1 polymer ?
#
loop_
_entity_poly.entity_id
_entity_poly.type
_entity_poly.pdbx_seq_one_letter_code
_entity_poly.pdbx_strand_id
1 'polypeptide(L)'
;MSPRQPPDRHLLLIATQSAGAFEELEHLAAAAEQLYAALTDPDTGGCTPAPGLDAEHLRSGRVSWQEADTALRAAVEGAGRAGATLVLAFLGHGQSHDPSTLWYMTADSRDQEGTRCIDVGATIHLAADHPGVAGVVAVVDTCHAAAGLPNAAGLVGGFRKGEKHVAVVAACSAGEQAFQLRLSRQIAQRLTEGLADGGEYLGVGDLHAAADGELVREQAPKAIDYHGDTDAGRSVWLGRNRRHHRHAERTAGACAGPYAAAALADALRGWPGAPAGPVPRTRQALADLAEQAGRAGTVPADWVADTVAGILAAADTAAAVLDVTGTALTTRHLHRIGHAFNRQWIDRLAEPVRPPAGLGDRALLQHLLEHAALRAPATAPHAMLAWYLVAVAHLCDQDPRHERILRWARDHDAELALNDAADRYARHTGRDAGRRLVVSLDAAQVDWPNTLSACLREGADCVDHRHFPCAPDQAGVEQALPEVLRWAGERPDGDGRVEAVDFAVKAPVLLHWHPENLVIGMRRLGVGHEVTLRWADRLVEPAHFWGMNRNAREQLETLRDGPPGPTAPVDWLHPAATDLERLRADLLDSRYRRAVGLTDRATPALLRELVETLLPFSPVLLWPRTDQPPCEDRWNRCLTHLWAGLPAHFGDAYRWVTAGDTRLGDRPDADTGTHLDGLATLRAVWHDLPWLDFCADYAGRHRNRPADAAQPAPPAVPAPPAVPAPPAVPAPPAVPAPPAVPAPPAVPAPPAVPTVPGTRNT
;
A
#
# COMPACT_ATOMS: atom_id res chain seq x y z
N MET A 1 -6.60 -27.77 -4.03
CA MET A 1 -7.55 -27.48 -5.13
C MET A 1 -6.73 -27.22 -6.37
N SER A 2 -6.98 -27.92 -7.47
CA SER A 2 -6.27 -27.67 -8.74
C SER A 2 -6.46 -26.20 -9.17
N PRO A 3 -5.44 -25.53 -9.72
CA PRO A 3 -5.63 -24.19 -10.29
C PRO A 3 -6.75 -24.27 -11.33
N ARG A 4 -7.85 -23.54 -11.10
CA ARG A 4 -8.99 -23.54 -12.03
C ARG A 4 -8.52 -22.90 -13.34
N GLN A 5 -8.51 -23.69 -14.40
CA GLN A 5 -8.25 -23.23 -15.76
C GLN A 5 -9.21 -22.07 -16.10
N PRO A 6 -8.75 -21.01 -16.79
CA PRO A 6 -9.63 -19.94 -17.23
C PRO A 6 -10.76 -20.49 -18.11
N PRO A 7 -11.97 -19.89 -18.07
CA PRO A 7 -13.09 -20.34 -18.88
C PRO A 7 -12.76 -20.23 -20.37
N ASP A 8 -13.41 -21.08 -21.18
CA ASP A 8 -13.33 -20.99 -22.64
C ASP A 8 -13.76 -19.60 -23.13
N ARG A 9 -13.29 -19.19 -24.32
CA ARG A 9 -13.48 -17.84 -24.84
C ARG A 9 -14.08 -17.90 -26.22
N HIS A 10 -15.26 -17.31 -26.40
CA HIS A 10 -15.92 -17.25 -27.70
C HIS A 10 -15.77 -15.86 -28.30
N LEU A 11 -15.45 -15.77 -29.60
CA LEU A 11 -15.32 -14.52 -30.34
C LEU A 11 -16.47 -14.33 -31.32
N LEU A 12 -17.09 -13.15 -31.27
CA LEU A 12 -17.91 -12.60 -32.33
C LEU A 12 -17.33 -11.25 -32.77
N LEU A 13 -16.76 -11.21 -33.98
CA LEU A 13 -16.26 -9.97 -34.59
C LEU A 13 -17.15 -9.65 -35.80
N ILE A 14 -17.79 -8.49 -35.76
CA ILE A 14 -18.60 -7.96 -36.86
C ILE A 14 -17.87 -6.74 -37.43
N ALA A 15 -17.64 -6.78 -38.74
CA ALA A 15 -17.06 -5.66 -39.47
C ALA A 15 -17.94 -5.33 -40.70
N THR A 16 -18.52 -4.13 -40.72
CA THR A 16 -19.49 -3.71 -41.75
C THR A 16 -19.15 -2.37 -42.37
N GLN A 17 -19.40 -2.28 -43.67
CA GLN A 17 -19.45 -1.04 -44.42
C GLN A 17 -20.92 -0.67 -44.65
N SER A 18 -21.37 0.46 -44.11
CA SER A 18 -22.74 0.92 -44.27
C SER A 18 -22.92 1.63 -45.61
N ALA A 19 -23.92 1.23 -46.40
CA ALA A 19 -24.28 1.95 -47.62
C ALA A 19 -24.84 3.36 -47.35
N GLY A 20 -25.27 3.63 -46.11
CA GLY A 20 -25.77 4.93 -45.68
C GLY A 20 -24.71 5.88 -45.12
N ALA A 21 -23.44 5.48 -45.05
CA ALA A 21 -22.35 6.33 -44.57
C ALA A 21 -21.77 7.21 -45.70
N PHE A 22 -21.30 8.41 -45.34
CA PHE A 22 -20.74 9.37 -46.30
C PHE A 22 -19.31 9.04 -46.75
N GLU A 23 -18.55 8.28 -45.97
CA GLU A 23 -17.13 7.97 -46.23
C GLU A 23 -16.88 6.46 -46.24
N GLU A 24 -16.05 5.99 -47.18
CA GLU A 24 -15.69 4.58 -47.29
C GLU A 24 -14.53 4.23 -46.35
N LEU A 25 -14.70 3.23 -45.48
CA LEU A 25 -13.63 2.67 -44.65
C LEU A 25 -12.68 1.75 -45.44
N GLU A 26 -11.71 2.34 -46.16
CA GLU A 26 -10.75 1.64 -47.06
C GLU A 26 -9.94 0.49 -46.39
N HIS A 27 -9.81 0.48 -45.06
CA HIS A 27 -9.01 -0.50 -44.32
C HIS A 27 -9.84 -1.44 -43.43
N LEU A 28 -11.16 -1.48 -43.60
CA LEU A 28 -12.05 -2.27 -42.75
C LEU A 28 -11.71 -3.75 -42.71
N ALA A 29 -11.64 -4.39 -43.88
CA ALA A 29 -11.33 -5.82 -43.96
C ALA A 29 -9.95 -6.13 -43.37
N ALA A 30 -8.94 -5.31 -43.68
CA ALA A 30 -7.58 -5.51 -43.17
C ALA A 30 -7.51 -5.38 -41.63
N ALA A 31 -8.17 -4.38 -41.05
CA ALA A 31 -8.22 -4.19 -39.60
C ALA A 31 -8.99 -5.33 -38.91
N ALA A 32 -10.11 -5.77 -39.49
CA ALA A 32 -10.89 -6.90 -39.00
C ALA A 32 -10.13 -8.23 -39.06
N GLU A 33 -9.35 -8.46 -40.11
CA GLU A 33 -8.46 -9.62 -40.24
C GLU A 33 -7.33 -9.60 -39.20
N GLN A 34 -6.66 -8.45 -39.03
CA GLN A 34 -5.59 -8.30 -38.05
C GLN A 34 -6.09 -8.55 -36.62
N LEU A 35 -7.22 -7.96 -36.24
CA LEU A 35 -7.79 -8.14 -34.91
C LEU A 35 -8.30 -9.58 -34.70
N TYR A 36 -8.99 -10.15 -35.69
CA TYR A 36 -9.46 -11.53 -35.62
C TYR A 36 -8.30 -12.53 -35.46
N ALA A 37 -7.23 -12.38 -36.24
CA ALA A 37 -6.05 -13.24 -36.13
C ALA A 37 -5.41 -13.13 -34.74
N ALA A 38 -5.25 -11.92 -34.21
CA ALA A 38 -4.68 -11.71 -32.88
C ALA A 38 -5.59 -12.27 -31.74
N LEU A 39 -6.91 -12.22 -31.91
CA LEU A 39 -7.85 -12.74 -30.90
C LEU A 39 -8.03 -14.27 -30.96
N THR A 40 -7.84 -14.87 -32.13
CA THR A 40 -7.99 -16.34 -32.31
C THR A 40 -6.68 -17.12 -32.21
N ASP A 41 -5.53 -16.43 -32.28
CA ASP A 41 -4.23 -17.06 -32.05
C ASP A 41 -4.14 -17.65 -30.62
N PRO A 42 -3.80 -18.95 -30.47
CA PRO A 42 -3.77 -19.63 -29.16
C PRO A 42 -2.79 -19.04 -28.14
N ASP A 43 -1.72 -18.40 -28.59
CA ASP A 43 -0.67 -17.82 -27.74
C ASP A 43 -1.00 -16.39 -27.31
N THR A 44 -1.93 -15.73 -28.00
CA THR A 44 -2.42 -14.38 -27.67
C THR A 44 -3.86 -14.42 -27.16
N GLY A 45 -4.86 -14.30 -28.02
CA GLY A 45 -6.25 -14.12 -27.59
C GLY A 45 -6.91 -15.41 -27.13
N GLY A 46 -6.52 -16.55 -27.70
CA GLY A 46 -7.03 -17.87 -27.34
C GLY A 46 -8.54 -18.03 -27.50
N CYS A 47 -9.19 -17.19 -28.30
CA CYS A 47 -10.62 -17.26 -28.54
C CYS A 47 -10.94 -18.27 -29.65
N THR A 48 -12.01 -19.01 -29.47
CA THR A 48 -12.63 -19.78 -30.55
C THR A 48 -13.75 -18.97 -31.19
N PRO A 49 -13.95 -19.01 -32.51
CA PRO A 49 -15.11 -18.37 -33.14
C PRO A 49 -16.41 -18.88 -32.55
N ALA A 50 -17.39 -17.99 -32.36
CA ALA A 50 -18.70 -18.36 -31.84
C ALA A 50 -19.32 -19.50 -32.69
N PRO A 51 -19.73 -20.63 -32.08
CA PRO A 51 -20.10 -21.83 -32.83
C PRO A 51 -21.29 -21.62 -33.78
N GLY A 52 -21.18 -22.17 -34.99
CA GLY A 52 -22.27 -22.16 -35.97
C GLY A 52 -22.42 -20.87 -36.77
N LEU A 53 -21.46 -19.95 -36.67
CA LEU A 53 -21.43 -18.68 -37.40
C LEU A 53 -20.34 -18.68 -38.47
N ASP A 54 -20.61 -18.03 -39.59
CA ASP A 54 -19.63 -17.78 -40.64
C ASP A 54 -18.79 -16.55 -40.29
N ALA A 55 -17.67 -16.78 -39.61
CA ALA A 55 -16.77 -15.73 -39.17
C ALA A 55 -16.09 -14.96 -40.32
N GLU A 56 -16.02 -15.54 -41.53
CA GLU A 56 -15.50 -14.84 -42.70
C GLU A 56 -16.55 -13.87 -43.24
N HIS A 57 -17.80 -14.34 -43.39
CA HIS A 57 -18.92 -13.48 -43.80
C HIS A 57 -19.14 -12.31 -42.83
N LEU A 58 -19.06 -12.55 -41.52
CA LEU A 58 -19.26 -11.51 -40.50
C LEU A 58 -18.21 -10.39 -40.53
N ARG A 59 -17.08 -10.60 -41.22
CA ARG A 59 -15.98 -9.64 -41.38
C ARG A 59 -15.85 -9.13 -42.81
N SER A 60 -16.77 -9.52 -43.69
CA SER A 60 -16.74 -9.21 -45.12
C SER A 60 -17.05 -7.75 -45.46
N GLY A 61 -17.55 -6.97 -44.50
CA GLY A 61 -18.06 -5.62 -44.74
C GLY A 61 -19.52 -5.58 -45.22
N ARG A 62 -20.16 -6.72 -45.52
CA ARG A 62 -21.47 -6.77 -46.21
C ARG A 62 -22.61 -7.37 -45.38
N VAL A 63 -22.46 -7.40 -44.06
CA VAL A 63 -23.43 -8.02 -43.15
C VAL A 63 -24.64 -7.10 -42.97
N SER A 64 -25.85 -7.64 -43.19
CA SER A 64 -27.12 -6.95 -42.92
C SER A 64 -27.47 -6.94 -41.43
N TRP A 65 -28.41 -6.09 -41.03
CA TRP A 65 -28.93 -6.02 -39.65
C TRP A 65 -29.48 -7.35 -39.16
N GLN A 66 -30.25 -8.05 -40.00
CA GLN A 66 -30.86 -9.32 -39.62
C GLN A 66 -29.80 -10.41 -39.39
N GLU A 67 -28.75 -10.44 -40.22
CA GLU A 67 -27.63 -11.38 -40.05
C GLU A 67 -26.82 -11.05 -38.80
N ALA A 68 -26.55 -9.77 -38.55
CA ALA A 68 -25.81 -9.32 -37.37
C ALA A 68 -26.57 -9.63 -36.06
N ASP A 69 -27.87 -9.31 -35.98
CA ASP A 69 -28.70 -9.63 -34.80
C ASP A 69 -28.80 -11.15 -34.56
N THR A 70 -28.96 -11.93 -35.63
CA THR A 70 -29.01 -13.40 -35.54
C THR A 70 -27.68 -13.96 -35.03
N ALA A 71 -26.56 -13.51 -35.58
CA ALA A 71 -25.23 -13.91 -35.15
C ALA A 71 -24.96 -13.56 -33.69
N LEU A 72 -25.42 -12.38 -33.26
CA LEU A 72 -25.27 -11.92 -31.90
C LEU A 72 -26.01 -12.81 -30.89
N ARG A 73 -27.29 -13.07 -31.13
CA ARG A 73 -28.10 -13.95 -30.27
C ARG A 73 -27.49 -15.34 -30.19
N ALA A 74 -27.08 -15.90 -31.32
CA ALA A 74 -26.44 -17.21 -31.38
C ALA A 74 -25.12 -17.26 -30.59
N ALA A 75 -24.30 -16.20 -30.66
CA ALA A 75 -23.05 -16.11 -29.91
C ALA A 75 -23.28 -16.02 -28.39
N VAL A 76 -24.26 -15.24 -27.95
CA VAL A 76 -24.66 -15.13 -26.54
C VAL A 76 -25.14 -16.47 -26.00
N GLU A 77 -26.05 -17.14 -26.71
CA GLU A 77 -26.54 -18.46 -26.32
C GLU A 77 -25.42 -19.51 -26.32
N GLY A 78 -24.54 -19.47 -27.31
CA GLY A 78 -23.39 -20.36 -27.44
C GLY A 78 -22.40 -20.21 -26.27
N ALA A 79 -22.06 -18.97 -25.90
CA ALA A 79 -21.22 -18.69 -24.75
C ALA A 79 -21.89 -19.11 -23.43
N GLY A 80 -23.20 -18.85 -23.29
CA GLY A 80 -23.98 -19.26 -22.13
C GLY A 80 -24.00 -20.79 -21.92
N ARG A 81 -24.15 -21.56 -22.99
CA ARG A 81 -24.08 -23.04 -22.92
C ARG A 81 -22.70 -23.56 -22.54
N ALA A 82 -21.64 -22.89 -22.98
CA ALA A 82 -20.26 -23.32 -22.75
C ALA A 82 -19.69 -22.86 -21.41
N GLY A 83 -20.35 -21.93 -20.69
CA GLY A 83 -19.71 -21.32 -19.52
C GLY A 83 -18.60 -20.33 -19.91
N ALA A 84 -18.62 -19.83 -21.15
CA ALA A 84 -17.50 -19.11 -21.77
C ALA A 84 -17.55 -17.60 -21.51
N THR A 85 -16.38 -16.96 -21.58
CA THR A 85 -16.28 -15.50 -21.74
C THR A 85 -16.58 -15.14 -23.19
N LEU A 86 -17.49 -14.21 -23.42
CA LEU A 86 -17.84 -13.73 -24.75
C LEU A 86 -17.06 -12.46 -25.09
N VAL A 87 -16.25 -12.54 -26.14
CA VAL A 87 -15.52 -11.41 -26.73
C VAL A 87 -16.31 -10.89 -27.93
N LEU A 88 -16.73 -9.63 -27.85
CA LEU A 88 -17.44 -8.92 -28.90
C LEU A 88 -16.51 -7.88 -29.54
N ALA A 89 -16.54 -7.75 -30.86
CA ALA A 89 -15.82 -6.70 -31.55
C ALA A 89 -16.67 -6.10 -32.67
N PHE A 90 -16.86 -4.78 -32.65
CA PHE A 90 -17.65 -4.02 -33.61
C PHE A 90 -16.75 -3.01 -34.33
N LEU A 91 -16.49 -3.25 -35.61
CA LEU A 91 -15.64 -2.40 -36.46
C LEU A 91 -16.48 -1.83 -37.58
N GLY A 92 -16.50 -0.51 -37.76
CA GLY A 92 -17.30 0.10 -38.82
C GLY A 92 -17.87 1.46 -38.45
N HIS A 93 -18.99 1.81 -39.07
CA HIS A 93 -19.68 3.06 -38.77
C HIS A 93 -20.57 2.94 -37.53
N GLY A 94 -20.60 4.01 -36.75
CA GLY A 94 -21.50 4.17 -35.61
C GLY A 94 -22.19 5.53 -35.70
N GLN A 95 -23.46 5.56 -35.32
CA GLN A 95 -24.22 6.80 -35.21
C GLN A 95 -24.82 6.93 -33.81
N SER A 96 -24.99 8.16 -33.35
CA SER A 96 -25.50 8.48 -32.01
C SER A 96 -26.52 9.62 -32.14
N HIS A 97 -27.77 9.37 -31.78
CA HIS A 97 -28.82 10.41 -31.74
C HIS A 97 -28.88 11.10 -30.38
N ASP A 98 -28.41 10.41 -29.34
CA ASP A 98 -28.21 10.92 -28.00
C ASP A 98 -26.81 10.52 -27.50
N PRO A 99 -26.24 11.19 -26.48
CA PRO A 99 -24.89 10.89 -25.99
C PRO A 99 -24.75 9.54 -25.23
N SER A 100 -25.86 8.82 -25.04
CA SER A 100 -25.97 7.63 -24.18
C SER A 100 -26.26 6.33 -24.94
N THR A 101 -26.44 6.40 -26.27
CA THR A 101 -26.81 5.25 -27.10
C THR A 101 -26.03 5.24 -28.40
N LEU A 102 -25.16 4.25 -28.55
CA LEU A 102 -24.45 3.97 -29.80
C LEU A 102 -25.21 2.95 -30.66
N TRP A 103 -25.50 3.36 -31.89
CA TRP A 103 -26.06 2.50 -32.93
C TRP A 103 -24.96 2.10 -33.91
N TYR A 104 -24.56 0.83 -33.89
CA TYR A 104 -23.66 0.26 -34.88
C TYR A 104 -24.39 0.02 -36.20
N MET A 105 -23.83 0.54 -37.29
CA MET A 105 -24.44 0.52 -38.62
C MET A 105 -23.99 -0.72 -39.41
N THR A 106 -24.96 -1.51 -39.86
CA THR A 106 -24.81 -2.66 -40.76
C THR A 106 -24.90 -2.21 -42.22
N ALA A 107 -24.69 -3.13 -43.16
CA ALA A 107 -24.61 -2.82 -44.59
C ALA A 107 -25.89 -2.17 -45.15
N ASP A 108 -27.05 -2.49 -44.56
CA ASP A 108 -28.38 -2.00 -44.95
C ASP A 108 -28.92 -0.89 -44.03
N SER A 109 -28.09 -0.35 -43.13
CA SER A 109 -28.44 0.81 -42.30
C SER A 109 -28.50 2.10 -43.11
N ARG A 110 -29.26 3.06 -42.60
CA ARG A 110 -29.36 4.42 -43.14
C ARG A 110 -29.01 5.42 -42.06
N ASP A 111 -28.45 6.55 -42.49
CA ASP A 111 -28.19 7.68 -41.60
C ASP A 111 -29.50 8.18 -40.97
N GLN A 112 -29.43 8.53 -39.69
CA GLN A 112 -30.56 8.96 -38.86
C GLN A 112 -31.68 7.93 -38.65
N GLU A 113 -31.44 6.63 -38.93
CA GLU A 113 -32.42 5.56 -38.75
C GLU A 113 -31.88 4.42 -37.85
N GLY A 114 -32.42 4.30 -36.63
CA GLY A 114 -32.00 3.28 -35.66
C GLY A 114 -32.61 1.88 -35.87
N THR A 115 -33.65 1.73 -36.69
CA THR A 115 -34.42 0.47 -36.83
C THR A 115 -33.62 -0.69 -37.43
N ARG A 116 -32.59 -0.36 -38.22
CA ARG A 116 -31.67 -1.32 -38.86
C ARG A 116 -30.25 -1.14 -38.37
N CYS A 117 -30.09 -0.81 -37.09
CA CYS A 117 -28.80 -0.71 -36.43
C CYS A 117 -28.78 -1.64 -35.21
N ILE A 118 -27.58 -1.94 -34.71
CA ILE A 118 -27.41 -2.68 -33.46
C ILE A 118 -27.14 -1.68 -32.33
N ASP A 119 -27.95 -1.71 -31.29
CA ASP A 119 -27.67 -0.98 -30.04
C ASP A 119 -26.55 -1.72 -29.30
N VAL A 120 -25.35 -1.13 -29.30
CA VAL A 120 -24.15 -1.76 -28.74
C VAL A 120 -24.27 -1.90 -27.22
N GLY A 121 -24.79 -0.87 -26.54
CA GLY A 121 -24.93 -0.87 -25.09
C GLY A 121 -25.93 -1.92 -24.62
N ALA A 122 -27.12 -1.96 -25.23
CA ALA A 122 -28.15 -2.95 -24.93
C ALA A 122 -27.67 -4.39 -25.20
N THR A 123 -26.87 -4.56 -26.25
CA THR A 123 -26.26 -5.85 -26.62
C THR A 123 -25.27 -6.35 -25.59
N ILE A 124 -24.36 -5.50 -25.12
CA ILE A 124 -23.40 -5.84 -24.06
C ILE A 124 -24.15 -6.21 -22.78
N HIS A 125 -25.22 -5.47 -22.44
CA HIS A 125 -26.07 -5.78 -21.30
C HIS A 125 -26.77 -7.14 -21.44
N LEU A 126 -27.39 -7.41 -22.60
CA LEU A 126 -28.05 -8.69 -22.89
C LEU A 126 -27.08 -9.87 -22.73
N ALA A 127 -25.87 -9.74 -23.27
CA ALA A 127 -24.83 -10.76 -23.17
C ALA A 127 -24.39 -10.99 -21.72
N ALA A 128 -24.16 -9.91 -20.96
CA ALA A 128 -23.70 -9.99 -19.58
C ALA A 128 -24.77 -10.56 -18.63
N ASP A 129 -26.05 -10.28 -18.89
CA ASP A 129 -27.19 -10.80 -18.12
C ASP A 129 -27.56 -12.24 -18.47
N HIS A 130 -27.05 -12.79 -19.58
CA HIS A 130 -27.40 -14.14 -19.99
C HIS A 130 -26.85 -15.18 -19.00
N PRO A 131 -27.69 -16.13 -18.51
CA PRO A 131 -27.23 -17.21 -17.65
C PRO A 131 -26.12 -18.03 -18.29
N GLY A 132 -25.09 -18.35 -17.52
CA GLY A 132 -23.97 -19.18 -17.97
C GLY A 132 -22.86 -18.44 -18.72
N VAL A 133 -23.03 -17.18 -19.13
CA VAL A 133 -21.91 -16.40 -19.68
C VAL A 133 -20.95 -16.03 -18.55
N ALA A 134 -19.66 -16.36 -18.66
CA ALA A 134 -18.69 -16.11 -17.59
C ALA A 134 -18.32 -14.62 -17.45
N GLY A 135 -18.33 -13.90 -18.57
CA GLY A 135 -18.06 -12.47 -18.65
C GLY A 135 -18.15 -11.97 -20.09
N VAL A 136 -18.16 -10.64 -20.27
CA VAL A 136 -18.20 -10.00 -21.58
C VAL A 136 -17.02 -9.05 -21.74
N VAL A 137 -16.29 -9.17 -22.84
CA VAL A 137 -15.24 -8.22 -23.25
C VAL A 137 -15.61 -7.63 -24.60
N ALA A 138 -15.67 -6.31 -24.74
CA ALA A 138 -16.05 -5.66 -25.99
C ALA A 138 -14.98 -4.69 -26.51
N VAL A 139 -14.71 -4.75 -27.82
CA VAL A 139 -13.88 -3.80 -28.57
C VAL A 139 -14.79 -3.04 -29.53
N VAL A 140 -14.93 -1.73 -29.34
CA VAL A 140 -15.84 -0.88 -30.14
C VAL A 140 -15.03 0.16 -30.89
N ASP A 141 -14.86 -0.06 -32.19
CA ASP A 141 -14.07 0.80 -33.08
C ASP A 141 -14.98 1.43 -34.15
N THR A 142 -15.73 2.42 -33.68
CA THR A 142 -16.72 3.18 -34.44
C THR A 142 -16.65 4.65 -34.05
N CYS A 143 -17.25 5.54 -34.85
CA CYS A 143 -17.54 6.89 -34.37
C CYS A 143 -18.49 6.83 -33.16
N HIS A 144 -18.39 7.82 -32.25
CA HIS A 144 -19.19 7.91 -31.03
C HIS A 144 -19.08 6.69 -30.09
N ALA A 145 -17.97 5.94 -30.15
CA ALA A 145 -17.84 4.64 -29.51
C ALA A 145 -18.19 4.64 -28.00
N ALA A 146 -17.82 5.68 -27.26
CA ALA A 146 -18.11 5.74 -25.83
C ALA A 146 -19.61 5.89 -25.48
N ALA A 147 -20.48 6.25 -26.43
CA ALA A 147 -21.93 6.22 -26.24
C ALA A 147 -22.48 4.77 -26.14
N GLY A 148 -21.66 3.77 -26.50
CA GLY A 148 -21.99 2.35 -26.36
C GLY A 148 -21.51 1.73 -25.04
N LEU A 149 -20.91 2.53 -24.14
CA LEU A 149 -20.46 2.01 -22.84
C LEU A 149 -21.67 1.69 -21.95
N PRO A 150 -21.64 0.55 -21.24
CA PRO A 150 -22.73 0.16 -20.34
C PRO A 150 -22.89 1.16 -19.19
N ASN A 151 -24.15 1.45 -18.83
CA ASN A 151 -24.45 2.38 -17.74
C ASN A 151 -24.50 1.66 -16.37
N ALA A 152 -24.31 2.43 -15.29
CA ALA A 152 -24.25 1.87 -13.93
C ALA A 152 -25.52 1.10 -13.52
N ALA A 153 -26.70 1.57 -13.93
CA ALA A 153 -27.97 0.92 -13.62
C ALA A 153 -28.07 -0.47 -14.29
N GLY A 154 -27.60 -0.61 -15.52
CA GLY A 154 -27.57 -1.87 -16.26
C GLY A 154 -26.45 -2.83 -15.81
N LEU A 155 -25.38 -2.33 -15.20
CA LEU A 155 -24.32 -3.17 -14.63
C LEU A 155 -24.73 -3.77 -13.27
N VAL A 156 -25.33 -2.96 -12.40
CA VAL A 156 -25.74 -3.37 -11.04
C VAL A 156 -27.10 -4.07 -11.01
N GLY A 157 -27.99 -3.76 -11.97
CA GLY A 157 -29.32 -4.38 -12.10
C GLY A 157 -29.34 -5.68 -12.91
N GLY A 158 -30.54 -6.12 -13.31
CA GLY A 158 -30.73 -7.28 -14.21
C GLY A 158 -30.86 -8.64 -13.51
N PHE A 159 -30.98 -9.71 -14.31
CA PHE A 159 -31.24 -11.06 -13.81
C PHE A 159 -30.12 -11.62 -12.95
N ARG A 160 -28.89 -11.10 -13.12
CA ARG A 160 -27.71 -11.49 -12.36
C ARG A 160 -27.43 -10.61 -11.14
N LYS A 161 -28.31 -9.66 -10.81
CA LYS A 161 -28.25 -8.82 -9.60
C LYS A 161 -26.86 -8.21 -9.30
N GLY A 162 -26.16 -7.78 -10.34
CA GLY A 162 -24.84 -7.14 -10.21
C GLY A 162 -23.63 -8.07 -10.29
N GLU A 163 -23.80 -9.40 -10.23
CA GLU A 163 -22.73 -10.41 -10.41
C GLU A 163 -22.32 -10.57 -11.89
N LYS A 164 -21.86 -9.47 -12.49
CA LYS A 164 -21.43 -9.39 -13.89
C LYS A 164 -19.95 -9.04 -13.97
N HIS A 165 -19.29 -9.54 -15.01
CA HIS A 165 -17.94 -9.13 -15.39
C HIS A 165 -18.01 -8.55 -16.80
N VAL A 166 -17.81 -7.24 -16.93
CA VAL A 166 -17.94 -6.52 -18.20
C VAL A 166 -16.75 -5.59 -18.38
N ALA A 167 -16.02 -5.77 -19.47
CA ALA A 167 -14.91 -4.92 -19.85
C ALA A 167 -15.13 -4.41 -21.28
N VAL A 168 -15.04 -3.09 -21.49
CA VAL A 168 -15.23 -2.49 -22.82
C VAL A 168 -14.12 -1.49 -23.10
N VAL A 169 -13.57 -1.53 -24.31
CA VAL A 169 -12.68 -0.51 -24.86
C VAL A 169 -13.32 0.12 -26.10
N ALA A 170 -13.39 1.43 -26.13
CA ALA A 170 -14.05 2.26 -27.14
C ALA A 170 -13.04 3.20 -27.79
N ALA A 171 -13.13 3.39 -29.12
CA ALA A 171 -12.12 4.11 -29.90
C ALA A 171 -12.05 5.63 -29.65
N CYS A 172 -13.16 6.24 -29.26
CA CYS A 172 -13.27 7.70 -29.05
C CYS A 172 -14.36 8.04 -28.02
N SER A 173 -14.40 9.30 -27.58
CA SER A 173 -15.46 9.81 -26.71
C SER A 173 -16.83 9.87 -27.43
N ALA A 174 -17.92 9.98 -26.68
CA ALA A 174 -19.29 9.93 -27.23
C ALA A 174 -19.59 11.07 -28.24
N GLY A 175 -18.92 12.21 -28.11
CA GLY A 175 -19.04 13.35 -29.04
C GLY A 175 -17.95 13.41 -30.12
N GLU A 176 -17.08 12.41 -30.22
CA GLU A 176 -15.91 12.41 -31.11
C GLU A 176 -16.05 11.38 -32.23
N GLN A 177 -15.35 11.60 -33.34
CA GLN A 177 -15.20 10.62 -34.41
C GLN A 177 -13.99 9.72 -34.14
N ALA A 178 -14.04 8.49 -34.66
CA ALA A 178 -12.92 7.56 -34.67
C ALA A 178 -12.37 7.46 -36.10
N PHE A 179 -11.04 7.36 -36.23
CA PHE A 179 -10.38 7.41 -37.52
C PHE A 179 -9.65 6.11 -37.85
N GLN A 180 -9.85 5.64 -39.09
CA GLN A 180 -9.09 4.56 -39.73
C GLN A 180 -8.99 3.27 -38.91
N LEU A 181 -9.95 2.97 -38.04
CA LEU A 181 -9.95 1.75 -37.21
C LEU A 181 -8.64 1.57 -36.41
N ARG A 182 -8.06 2.69 -35.96
CA ARG A 182 -6.74 2.68 -35.31
C ARG A 182 -6.75 1.94 -33.98
N LEU A 183 -7.87 1.95 -33.25
CA LEU A 183 -7.97 1.22 -31.98
C LEU A 183 -7.77 -0.29 -32.22
N SER A 184 -8.51 -0.87 -33.17
CA SER A 184 -8.44 -2.30 -33.48
C SER A 184 -7.07 -2.72 -33.96
N ARG A 185 -6.43 -1.91 -34.83
CA ARG A 185 -5.07 -2.17 -35.32
C ARG A 185 -4.04 -2.12 -34.20
N GLN A 186 -4.13 -1.14 -33.30
CA GLN A 186 -3.22 -1.05 -32.15
C GLN A 186 -3.44 -2.20 -31.17
N ILE A 187 -4.68 -2.55 -30.85
CA ILE A 187 -4.97 -3.71 -30.00
C ILE A 187 -4.36 -4.97 -30.61
N ALA A 188 -4.59 -5.23 -31.90
CA ALA A 188 -4.01 -6.38 -32.60
C ALA A 188 -2.48 -6.39 -32.53
N GLN A 189 -1.84 -5.23 -32.75
CA GLN A 189 -0.40 -5.07 -32.64
C GLN A 189 0.10 -5.35 -31.21
N ARG A 190 -0.54 -4.79 -30.18
CA ARG A 190 -0.12 -4.97 -28.78
C ARG A 190 -0.32 -6.38 -28.28
N LEU A 191 -1.40 -7.06 -28.69
CA LEU A 191 -1.57 -8.48 -28.41
C LEU A 191 -0.44 -9.31 -29.05
N THR A 192 -0.03 -8.95 -30.27
CA THR A 192 1.02 -9.65 -31.01
C THR A 192 2.44 -9.37 -30.47
N GLU A 193 2.71 -8.15 -30.01
CA GLU A 193 4.03 -7.73 -29.52
C GLU A 193 4.23 -7.99 -28.01
N GLY A 194 3.14 -7.93 -27.23
CA GLY A 194 3.11 -7.89 -25.77
C GLY A 194 3.55 -6.56 -25.18
N LEU A 195 3.12 -6.28 -23.94
CA LEU A 195 3.48 -5.08 -23.18
C LEU A 195 4.60 -5.38 -22.19
N ALA A 196 5.57 -4.47 -22.03
CA ALA A 196 6.73 -4.67 -21.17
C ALA A 196 6.36 -4.73 -19.68
N ASP A 197 5.43 -3.87 -19.26
CA ASP A 197 4.99 -3.73 -17.86
C ASP A 197 3.65 -4.44 -17.58
N GLY A 198 3.14 -5.22 -18.54
CA GLY A 198 1.89 -5.96 -18.39
C GLY A 198 2.07 -7.31 -17.69
N GLY A 199 1.07 -7.73 -16.91
CA GLY A 199 1.02 -9.06 -16.28
C GLY A 199 0.87 -10.22 -17.26
N GLU A 200 0.51 -11.41 -16.78
CA GLU A 200 0.28 -12.61 -17.63
C GLU A 200 -0.84 -12.40 -18.66
N TYR A 201 -1.91 -11.71 -18.25
CA TYR A 201 -3.06 -11.38 -19.08
C TYR A 201 -3.15 -9.87 -19.27
N LEU A 202 -3.59 -9.44 -20.45
CA LEU A 202 -3.82 -8.05 -20.81
C LEU A 202 -5.32 -7.76 -20.75
N GLY A 203 -5.73 -6.87 -19.84
CA GLY A 203 -7.08 -6.35 -19.73
C GLY A 203 -7.36 -5.20 -20.70
N VAL A 204 -8.60 -4.71 -20.71
CA VAL A 204 -8.96 -3.51 -21.50
C VAL A 204 -8.27 -2.25 -20.99
N GLY A 205 -7.99 -2.16 -19.68
CA GLY A 205 -7.25 -1.05 -19.07
C GLY A 205 -5.80 -0.98 -19.54
N ASP A 206 -5.10 -2.12 -19.61
CA ASP A 206 -3.70 -2.18 -20.08
C ASP A 206 -3.59 -1.73 -21.54
N LEU A 207 -4.54 -2.18 -22.36
CA LEU A 207 -4.59 -1.85 -23.79
C LEU A 207 -5.06 -0.42 -24.03
N HIS A 208 -5.97 0.10 -23.20
CA HIS A 208 -6.36 1.51 -23.21
C HIS A 208 -5.17 2.40 -22.90
N ALA A 209 -4.43 2.14 -21.80
CA ALA A 209 -3.26 2.92 -21.44
C ALA A 209 -2.17 2.88 -22.52
N ALA A 210 -1.96 1.73 -23.16
CA ALA A 210 -1.01 1.58 -24.25
C ALA A 210 -1.44 2.29 -25.55
N ALA A 211 -2.75 2.38 -25.80
CA ALA A 211 -3.32 3.04 -26.97
C ALA A 211 -3.45 4.57 -26.80
N ASP A 212 -3.80 5.04 -25.60
CA ASP A 212 -3.99 6.45 -25.28
C ASP A 212 -2.71 7.27 -25.53
N GLY A 213 -1.54 6.75 -25.13
CA GLY A 213 -0.25 7.42 -25.35
C GLY A 213 0.10 7.68 -26.83
N GLU A 214 -0.43 6.89 -27.76
CA GLU A 214 -0.19 7.04 -29.21
C GLU A 214 -1.35 7.71 -29.95
N LEU A 215 -2.59 7.55 -29.48
CA LEU A 215 -3.80 8.03 -30.17
C LEU A 215 -4.30 9.39 -29.72
N VAL A 216 -4.00 9.84 -28.49
CA VAL A 216 -4.66 11.00 -27.84
C VAL A 216 -4.56 12.32 -28.64
N ARG A 217 -3.62 12.41 -29.59
CA ARG A 217 -3.49 13.59 -30.47
C ARG A 217 -4.58 13.69 -31.53
N GLU A 218 -5.26 12.59 -31.85
CA GLU A 218 -6.22 12.49 -32.95
C GLU A 218 -7.56 11.88 -32.53
N GLN A 219 -7.59 10.98 -31.53
CA GLN A 219 -8.81 10.43 -30.93
C GLN A 219 -8.52 9.98 -29.49
N ALA A 220 -9.50 10.07 -28.59
CA ALA A 220 -9.32 9.72 -27.17
C ALA A 220 -10.06 8.42 -26.82
N PRO A 221 -9.39 7.25 -26.83
CA PRO A 221 -9.99 6.00 -26.42
C PRO A 221 -10.56 6.07 -25.00
N LYS A 222 -11.60 5.29 -24.74
CA LYS A 222 -12.20 5.13 -23.41
C LYS A 222 -12.26 3.66 -23.05
N ALA A 223 -12.19 3.35 -21.75
CA ALA A 223 -12.38 2.00 -21.26
C ALA A 223 -13.23 2.01 -19.99
N ILE A 224 -13.97 0.92 -19.79
CA ILE A 224 -14.66 0.61 -18.54
C ILE A 224 -14.36 -0.84 -18.20
N ASP A 225 -14.12 -1.10 -16.92
CA ASP A 225 -13.96 -2.44 -16.38
C ASP A 225 -14.83 -2.54 -15.11
N TYR A 226 -15.79 -3.46 -15.13
CA TYR A 226 -16.75 -3.69 -14.07
C TYR A 226 -16.67 -5.13 -13.59
N HIS A 227 -16.52 -5.30 -12.27
CA HIS A 227 -16.48 -6.58 -11.60
C HIS A 227 -17.47 -6.58 -10.43
N GLY A 228 -18.47 -7.45 -10.53
CA GLY A 228 -19.56 -7.57 -9.56
C GLY A 228 -19.30 -8.47 -8.35
N ASP A 229 -18.16 -9.18 -8.30
CA ASP A 229 -17.82 -10.14 -7.25
C ASP A 229 -16.65 -9.63 -6.39
N THR A 230 -16.70 -9.90 -5.09
CA THR A 230 -15.64 -9.62 -4.10
C THR A 230 -14.47 -10.60 -4.16
N ASP A 231 -14.61 -11.73 -4.85
CA ASP A 231 -13.53 -12.71 -5.02
C ASP A 231 -12.59 -12.25 -6.14
N ALA A 232 -11.43 -11.70 -5.75
CA ALA A 232 -10.46 -10.97 -6.59
C ALA A 232 -9.78 -11.78 -7.73
N GLY A 233 -10.26 -12.99 -8.05
CA GLY A 233 -9.60 -13.96 -8.93
C GLY A 233 -10.11 -14.06 -10.36
N ARG A 234 -11.08 -13.24 -10.79
CA ARG A 234 -11.74 -13.35 -12.12
C ARG A 234 -11.80 -12.03 -12.89
N SER A 235 -10.66 -11.40 -13.13
CA SER A 235 -10.62 -10.31 -14.10
C SER A 235 -10.84 -10.85 -15.52
N VAL A 236 -11.73 -10.21 -16.27
CA VAL A 236 -11.91 -10.49 -17.70
C VAL A 236 -10.77 -9.84 -18.48
N TRP A 237 -10.10 -10.61 -19.33
CA TRP A 237 -8.95 -10.15 -20.10
C TRP A 237 -9.20 -10.27 -21.60
N LEU A 238 -8.50 -9.50 -22.42
CA LEU A 238 -8.65 -9.54 -23.88
C LEU A 238 -7.67 -10.50 -24.56
N GLY A 239 -6.42 -10.58 -24.07
CA GLY A 239 -5.45 -11.58 -24.53
C GLY A 239 -4.33 -11.85 -23.53
N ARG A 240 -3.49 -12.84 -23.82
CA ARG A 240 -2.28 -13.16 -23.06
C ARG A 240 -1.14 -12.22 -23.43
N ASN A 241 -0.32 -11.85 -22.46
CA ASN A 241 0.86 -11.04 -22.73
C ASN A 241 2.02 -11.93 -23.23
N ARG A 242 2.29 -11.89 -24.54
CA ARG A 242 3.40 -12.65 -25.13
C ARG A 242 4.77 -12.32 -24.54
N ARG A 243 4.99 -11.08 -24.09
CA ARG A 243 6.27 -10.72 -23.45
C ARG A 243 6.42 -11.41 -22.11
N HIS A 244 5.35 -11.49 -21.33
CA HIS A 244 5.33 -12.23 -20.07
C HIS A 244 5.60 -13.73 -20.30
N HIS A 245 4.92 -14.36 -21.27
CA HIS A 245 5.17 -15.78 -21.61
C HIS A 245 6.57 -16.03 -22.16
N ARG A 246 7.06 -15.22 -23.10
CA ARG A 246 8.44 -15.36 -23.60
C ARG A 246 9.48 -15.07 -22.52
N HIS A 247 9.17 -14.22 -21.54
CA HIS A 247 10.02 -14.00 -20.38
C HIS A 247 10.00 -15.22 -19.46
N ALA A 248 8.83 -15.74 -19.13
CA ALA A 248 8.62 -16.97 -18.35
C ALA A 248 9.29 -18.20 -18.98
N GLU A 249 9.18 -18.38 -20.29
CA GLU A 249 9.87 -19.45 -21.05
C GLU A 249 11.38 -19.27 -21.06
N ARG A 250 11.87 -18.03 -21.22
CA ARG A 250 13.31 -17.72 -21.12
C ARG A 250 13.85 -17.80 -19.69
N THR A 251 12.98 -17.79 -18.68
CA THR A 251 13.34 -17.92 -17.26
C THR A 251 12.97 -19.28 -16.67
N ALA A 252 12.42 -20.21 -17.46
CA ALA A 252 12.18 -21.57 -17.04
C ALA A 252 13.53 -22.27 -16.76
N GLY A 253 13.83 -22.52 -15.48
CA GLY A 253 15.12 -23.04 -15.02
C GLY A 253 16.22 -21.98 -14.83
N ALA A 254 15.89 -20.68 -14.91
CA ALA A 254 16.84 -19.62 -14.55
C ALA A 254 17.05 -19.55 -13.04
N CYS A 255 18.31 -19.51 -12.62
CA CYS A 255 18.75 -19.33 -11.24
C CYS A 255 19.00 -17.85 -10.90
N ALA A 256 19.13 -16.99 -11.92
CA ALA A 256 19.35 -15.55 -11.76
C ALA A 256 18.10 -14.76 -12.19
N GLY A 257 17.51 -14.07 -11.23
CA GLY A 257 16.51 -13.02 -11.40
C GLY A 257 17.13 -11.69 -11.85
N PRO A 258 16.30 -10.63 -11.99
CA PRO A 258 16.75 -9.36 -12.54
C PRO A 258 17.86 -8.68 -11.73
N TYR A 259 17.83 -8.79 -10.39
CA TYR A 259 18.81 -8.15 -9.52
C TYR A 259 20.18 -8.82 -9.66
N ALA A 260 20.22 -10.15 -9.55
CA ALA A 260 21.41 -10.95 -9.82
C ALA A 260 21.98 -10.74 -11.22
N ALA A 261 21.13 -10.72 -12.24
CA ALA A 261 21.58 -10.53 -13.62
C ALA A 261 22.21 -9.16 -13.85
N ALA A 262 21.70 -8.10 -13.21
CA ALA A 262 22.29 -6.77 -13.27
C ALA A 262 23.66 -6.73 -12.57
N ALA A 263 23.76 -7.31 -11.36
CA ALA A 263 25.03 -7.39 -10.64
C ALA A 263 26.10 -8.19 -11.41
N LEU A 264 25.72 -9.32 -12.01
CA LEU A 264 26.64 -10.13 -12.83
C LEU A 264 27.05 -9.41 -14.11
N ALA A 265 26.13 -8.65 -14.75
CA ALA A 265 26.47 -7.80 -15.88
C ALA A 265 27.56 -6.77 -15.50
N ASP A 266 27.42 -6.15 -14.33
CA ASP A 266 28.37 -5.17 -13.81
C ASP A 266 29.74 -5.81 -13.53
N ALA A 267 29.76 -7.00 -12.93
CA ALA A 267 30.97 -7.76 -12.71
C ALA A 267 31.69 -8.14 -14.01
N LEU A 268 30.93 -8.62 -15.01
CA LEU A 268 31.47 -8.97 -16.32
C LEU A 268 32.06 -7.76 -17.05
N ARG A 269 31.42 -6.58 -16.95
CA ARG A 269 31.98 -5.33 -17.52
C ARG A 269 33.33 -4.96 -16.92
N GLY A 270 33.57 -5.32 -15.66
CA GLY A 270 34.83 -5.09 -14.96
C GLY A 270 35.96 -6.05 -15.35
N TRP A 271 35.66 -7.17 -16.03
CA TRP A 271 36.63 -8.20 -16.38
C TRP A 271 37.03 -8.12 -17.87
N PRO A 272 38.26 -7.66 -18.21
CA PRO A 272 38.68 -7.49 -19.60
C PRO A 272 38.71 -8.77 -20.45
N GLY A 273 38.80 -9.94 -19.81
CA GLY A 273 38.80 -11.26 -20.45
C GLY A 273 37.44 -11.97 -20.44
N ALA A 274 36.35 -11.25 -20.11
CA ALA A 274 35.04 -11.84 -20.01
C ALA A 274 34.55 -12.45 -21.35
N PRO A 275 33.87 -13.62 -21.31
CA PRO A 275 33.30 -14.21 -22.50
C PRO A 275 32.25 -13.28 -23.12
N ALA A 276 32.28 -13.14 -24.45
CA ALA A 276 31.30 -12.37 -25.18
C ALA A 276 29.95 -13.10 -25.20
N GLY A 277 28.86 -12.40 -24.90
CA GLY A 277 27.51 -12.97 -24.96
C GLY A 277 26.54 -12.34 -23.96
N PRO A 278 25.28 -12.82 -23.94
CA PRO A 278 24.32 -12.43 -22.93
C PRO A 278 24.73 -12.96 -21.55
N VAL A 279 24.32 -12.26 -20.50
CA VAL A 279 24.56 -12.66 -19.10
C VAL A 279 23.98 -14.07 -18.86
N PRO A 280 24.77 -15.05 -18.40
CA PRO A 280 24.29 -16.38 -18.09
C PRO A 280 23.21 -16.36 -17.01
N ARG A 281 22.18 -17.21 -17.15
CA ARG A 281 21.08 -17.30 -16.18
C ARG A 281 20.76 -18.71 -15.71
N THR A 282 21.28 -19.74 -16.36
CA THR A 282 21.06 -21.14 -15.97
C THR A 282 22.15 -21.61 -15.02
N ARG A 283 21.85 -22.60 -14.17
CA ARG A 283 22.82 -23.17 -13.21
C ARG A 283 24.11 -23.61 -13.88
N GLN A 284 24.00 -24.35 -15.00
CA GLN A 284 25.15 -24.87 -15.73
C GLN A 284 26.00 -23.74 -16.32
N ALA A 285 25.39 -22.78 -17.01
CA ALA A 285 26.14 -21.70 -17.65
C ALA A 285 26.80 -20.76 -16.62
N LEU A 286 26.18 -20.59 -15.45
CA LEU A 286 26.79 -19.90 -14.32
C LEU A 286 28.00 -20.68 -13.79
N ALA A 287 27.88 -21.99 -13.56
CA ALA A 287 28.99 -22.83 -13.12
C ALA A 287 30.18 -22.81 -14.11
N ASP A 288 29.90 -22.90 -15.42
CA ASP A 288 30.93 -22.83 -16.46
C ASP A 288 31.65 -21.47 -16.44
N LEU A 289 30.90 -20.38 -16.24
CA LEU A 289 31.46 -19.02 -16.13
C LEU A 289 32.35 -18.88 -14.89
N ALA A 290 31.93 -19.40 -13.73
CA ALA A 290 32.75 -19.37 -12.51
C ALA A 290 34.05 -20.17 -12.68
N GLU A 291 34.00 -21.33 -13.34
CA GLU A 291 35.18 -22.13 -13.62
C GLU A 291 36.15 -21.38 -14.57
N GLN A 292 35.62 -20.74 -15.62
CA GLN A 292 36.41 -19.93 -16.53
C GLN A 292 37.06 -18.74 -15.80
N ALA A 293 36.33 -18.07 -14.92
CA ALA A 293 36.83 -16.96 -14.13
C ALA A 293 37.95 -17.41 -13.17
N GLY A 294 37.78 -18.53 -12.48
CA GLY A 294 38.81 -19.11 -11.61
C GLY A 294 40.11 -19.49 -12.34
N ARG A 295 40.01 -19.91 -13.62
CA ARG A 295 41.20 -20.18 -14.46
C ARG A 295 41.96 -18.91 -14.85
N ALA A 296 41.29 -17.75 -14.92
CA ALA A 296 41.94 -16.49 -15.27
C ALA A 296 42.82 -15.95 -14.15
N GLY A 297 42.46 -16.20 -12.88
CA GLY A 297 43.28 -15.85 -11.71
C GLY A 297 43.55 -14.35 -11.55
N THR A 298 42.57 -13.52 -11.91
CA THR A 298 42.65 -12.05 -11.78
C THR A 298 41.57 -11.56 -10.83
N VAL A 299 41.85 -10.50 -10.05
CA VAL A 299 40.88 -9.91 -9.11
C VAL A 299 39.50 -9.62 -9.75
N PRO A 300 39.39 -9.06 -10.98
CA PRO A 300 38.08 -8.88 -11.61
C PRO A 300 37.36 -10.20 -11.96
N ALA A 301 38.11 -11.25 -12.27
CA ALA A 301 37.55 -12.58 -12.51
C ALA A 301 37.10 -13.24 -11.20
N ASP A 302 37.86 -13.08 -10.11
CA ASP A 302 37.47 -13.57 -8.79
C ASP A 302 36.16 -12.92 -8.34
N TRP A 303 35.97 -11.62 -8.61
CA TRP A 303 34.70 -10.93 -8.32
C TRP A 303 33.51 -11.49 -9.13
N VAL A 304 33.74 -11.90 -10.39
CA VAL A 304 32.72 -12.60 -11.19
C VAL A 304 32.41 -13.97 -10.58
N ALA A 305 33.43 -14.73 -10.17
CA ALA A 305 33.24 -16.04 -9.54
C ALA A 305 32.46 -15.93 -8.22
N ASP A 306 32.80 -14.95 -7.37
CA ASP A 306 32.10 -14.66 -6.11
C ASP A 306 30.64 -14.24 -6.36
N THR A 307 30.41 -13.39 -7.36
CA THR A 307 29.05 -12.98 -7.77
C THR A 307 28.23 -14.19 -8.21
N VAL A 308 28.80 -15.07 -9.04
CA VAL A 308 28.15 -16.30 -9.46
C VAL A 308 27.86 -17.23 -8.27
N ALA A 309 28.82 -17.41 -7.36
CA ALA A 309 28.62 -18.22 -6.16
C ALA A 309 27.46 -17.69 -5.29
N GLY A 310 27.36 -16.37 -5.13
CA GLY A 310 26.24 -15.73 -4.45
C GLY A 310 24.89 -15.98 -5.14
N ILE A 311 24.84 -15.91 -6.47
CA ILE A 311 23.62 -16.19 -7.25
C ILE A 311 23.17 -17.64 -7.07
N LEU A 312 24.10 -18.59 -7.14
CA LEU A 312 23.80 -20.00 -6.94
C LEU A 312 23.34 -20.29 -5.51
N ALA A 313 23.98 -19.68 -4.50
CA ALA A 313 23.57 -19.79 -3.11
C ALA A 313 22.17 -19.21 -2.86
N ALA A 314 21.83 -18.07 -3.47
CA ALA A 314 20.47 -17.51 -3.41
C ALA A 314 19.43 -18.47 -4.03
N ALA A 315 19.73 -19.07 -5.19
CA ALA A 315 18.84 -20.03 -5.84
C ALA A 315 18.64 -21.31 -5.00
N ASP A 316 19.72 -21.84 -4.41
CA ASP A 316 19.67 -23.01 -3.53
C ASP A 316 18.92 -22.69 -2.22
N THR A 317 19.08 -21.46 -1.69
CA THR A 317 18.31 -20.97 -0.54
C THR A 317 16.82 -20.86 -0.88
N ALA A 318 16.46 -20.36 -2.06
CA ALA A 318 15.07 -20.25 -2.50
C ALA A 318 14.41 -21.63 -2.60
N ALA A 319 15.13 -22.62 -3.13
CA ALA A 319 14.66 -24.01 -3.18
C ALA A 319 14.46 -24.58 -1.76
N ALA A 320 15.43 -24.37 -0.85
CA ALA A 320 15.32 -24.82 0.53
C ALA A 320 14.14 -24.18 1.27
N VAL A 321 13.91 -22.88 1.08
CA VAL A 321 12.74 -22.16 1.63
C VAL A 321 11.44 -22.81 1.16
N LEU A 322 11.26 -22.98 -0.15
CA LEU A 322 10.03 -23.53 -0.71
C LEU A 322 9.80 -25.00 -0.30
N ASP A 323 10.86 -25.80 -0.19
CA ASP A 323 10.80 -27.18 0.30
C ASP A 323 10.37 -27.26 1.78
N VAL A 324 10.81 -26.31 2.61
CA VAL A 324 10.50 -26.28 4.05
C VAL A 324 9.10 -25.76 4.30
N THR A 325 8.70 -24.67 3.64
CA THR A 325 7.43 -24.01 3.92
C THR A 325 6.26 -24.57 3.12
N GLY A 326 6.52 -25.21 1.99
CA GLY A 326 5.47 -25.64 1.05
C GLY A 326 4.53 -24.48 0.70
N THR A 327 3.23 -24.69 0.90
CA THR A 327 2.18 -23.69 0.63
C THR A 327 1.93 -22.70 1.77
N ALA A 328 2.66 -22.78 2.89
CA ALA A 328 2.47 -21.88 4.04
C ALA A 328 3.09 -20.49 3.84
N LEU A 329 4.07 -20.38 2.94
CA LEU A 329 4.70 -19.11 2.61
C LEU A 329 3.74 -18.25 1.79
N THR A 330 3.55 -17.01 2.22
CA THR A 330 2.66 -16.04 1.56
C THR A 330 3.43 -14.78 1.19
N THR A 331 2.91 -13.99 0.26
CA THR A 331 3.48 -12.68 -0.11
C THR A 331 3.57 -11.75 1.11
N ARG A 332 2.57 -11.81 2.00
CA ARG A 332 2.56 -11.11 3.29
C ARG A 332 3.76 -11.50 4.18
N HIS A 333 4.11 -12.79 4.22
CA HIS A 333 5.31 -13.24 4.94
C HIS A 333 6.59 -12.68 4.31
N LEU A 334 6.69 -12.65 2.98
CA LEU A 334 7.86 -12.09 2.29
C LEU A 334 8.07 -10.61 2.60
N HIS A 335 7.00 -9.81 2.62
CA HIS A 335 7.08 -8.39 3.02
C HIS A 335 7.55 -8.24 4.46
N ARG A 336 6.95 -8.99 5.40
CA ARG A 336 7.37 -8.98 6.81
C ARG A 336 8.85 -9.31 6.99
N ILE A 337 9.34 -10.33 6.28
CA ILE A 337 10.75 -10.73 6.37
C ILE A 337 11.65 -9.64 5.79
N GLY A 338 11.28 -9.02 4.67
CA GLY A 338 12.02 -7.90 4.10
C GLY A 338 12.17 -6.73 5.08
N HIS A 339 11.08 -6.36 5.77
CA HIS A 339 11.11 -5.32 6.82
C HIS A 339 11.97 -5.74 8.02
N ALA A 340 11.82 -6.97 8.51
CA ALA A 340 12.63 -7.49 9.62
C ALA A 340 14.12 -7.61 9.25
N PHE A 341 14.42 -7.95 7.99
CA PHE A 341 15.78 -8.01 7.45
C PHE A 341 16.41 -6.61 7.44
N ASN A 342 15.68 -5.61 6.91
CA ASN A 342 16.14 -4.22 6.93
C ASN A 342 16.43 -3.77 8.35
N ARG A 343 15.53 -4.03 9.31
CA ARG A 343 15.75 -3.71 10.74
C ARG A 343 17.00 -4.38 11.31
N GLN A 344 17.25 -5.65 10.97
CA GLN A 344 18.35 -6.43 11.52
C GLN A 344 19.73 -6.00 10.97
N TRP A 345 19.77 -5.51 9.73
CA TRP A 345 21.02 -5.28 9.00
C TRP A 345 21.25 -3.80 8.64
N ILE A 346 20.44 -2.91 9.20
CA ILE A 346 20.43 -1.47 8.90
C ILE A 346 21.82 -0.83 9.03
N ASP A 347 22.55 -1.12 10.11
CA ASP A 347 23.88 -0.56 10.38
C ASP A 347 25.00 -1.14 9.49
N ARG A 348 24.67 -2.11 8.63
CA ARG A 348 25.63 -2.82 7.75
C ARG A 348 25.29 -2.68 6.28
N LEU A 349 24.10 -2.18 5.95
CA LEU A 349 23.63 -2.01 4.59
C LEU A 349 23.72 -0.54 4.21
N ALA A 350 24.44 -0.24 3.13
CA ALA A 350 24.45 1.12 2.57
C ALA A 350 23.03 1.59 2.20
N GLU A 351 22.19 0.67 1.72
CA GLU A 351 20.78 0.94 1.46
C GLU A 351 19.89 -0.23 1.88
N PRO A 352 18.67 0.05 2.39
CA PRO A 352 17.70 -0.99 2.71
C PRO A 352 17.25 -1.74 1.44
N VAL A 353 16.95 -3.04 1.60
CA VAL A 353 16.39 -3.85 0.51
C VAL A 353 15.01 -3.31 0.12
N ARG A 354 14.86 -3.00 -1.17
CA ARG A 354 13.64 -2.43 -1.76
C ARG A 354 13.34 -3.12 -3.08
N PRO A 355 12.52 -4.19 -3.05
CA PRO A 355 12.06 -4.85 -4.26
C PRO A 355 11.26 -3.88 -5.15
N PRO A 356 11.42 -3.93 -6.48
CA PRO A 356 10.56 -3.23 -7.43
C PRO A 356 9.07 -3.51 -7.19
N ALA A 357 8.23 -2.51 -7.44
CA ALA A 357 6.78 -2.67 -7.36
C ALA A 357 6.28 -3.67 -8.42
N GLY A 358 5.24 -4.43 -8.09
CA GLY A 358 4.59 -5.34 -9.03
C GLY A 358 5.31 -6.67 -9.29
N LEU A 359 6.37 -6.99 -8.53
CA LEU A 359 6.97 -8.33 -8.60
C LEU A 359 5.99 -9.41 -8.12
N GLY A 360 5.82 -10.47 -8.90
CA GLY A 360 5.09 -11.66 -8.48
C GLY A 360 5.80 -12.41 -7.35
N ASP A 361 5.06 -13.27 -6.64
CA ASP A 361 5.49 -13.89 -5.37
C ASP A 361 6.88 -14.57 -5.43
N ARG A 362 7.11 -15.40 -6.45
CA ARG A 362 8.40 -16.09 -6.63
C ARG A 362 9.53 -15.12 -6.97
N ALA A 363 9.25 -14.08 -7.75
CA ALA A 363 10.23 -13.06 -8.10
C ALA A 363 10.60 -12.19 -6.90
N LEU A 364 9.66 -11.93 -6.00
CA LEU A 364 9.91 -11.23 -4.73
C LEU A 364 10.85 -12.03 -3.83
N LEU A 365 10.57 -13.32 -3.60
CA LEU A 365 11.44 -14.20 -2.81
C LEU A 365 12.86 -14.23 -3.42
N GLN A 366 12.95 -14.44 -4.72
CA GLN A 366 14.23 -14.48 -5.42
C GLN A 366 15.00 -13.16 -5.25
N HIS A 367 14.32 -12.00 -5.42
CA HIS A 367 14.95 -10.69 -5.26
C HIS A 367 15.54 -10.49 -3.85
N LEU A 368 14.79 -10.83 -2.81
CA LEU A 368 15.25 -10.69 -1.42
C LEU A 368 16.50 -11.54 -1.15
N LEU A 369 16.54 -12.76 -1.65
CA LEU A 369 17.66 -13.68 -1.47
C LEU A 369 18.88 -13.28 -2.32
N GLU A 370 18.68 -12.81 -3.54
CA GLU A 370 19.77 -12.29 -4.38
C GLU A 370 20.40 -11.05 -3.76
N HIS A 371 19.58 -10.12 -3.25
CA HIS A 371 20.08 -8.96 -2.52
C HIS A 371 20.90 -9.39 -1.30
N ALA A 372 20.39 -10.35 -0.52
CA ALA A 372 21.09 -10.88 0.66
C ALA A 372 22.43 -11.52 0.31
N ALA A 373 22.48 -12.35 -0.73
CA ALA A 373 23.69 -13.05 -1.15
C ALA A 373 24.77 -12.09 -1.68
N LEU A 374 24.37 -11.10 -2.48
CA LEU A 374 25.28 -10.19 -3.18
C LEU A 374 25.74 -9.00 -2.31
N ARG A 375 25.05 -8.75 -1.20
CA ARG A 375 25.40 -7.69 -0.24
C ARG A 375 26.01 -8.25 1.05
N ALA A 376 26.12 -9.57 1.18
CA ALA A 376 26.79 -10.20 2.31
C ALA A 376 28.27 -9.80 2.35
N PRO A 377 28.84 -9.60 3.56
CA PRO A 377 30.26 -9.33 3.69
C PRO A 377 31.07 -10.54 3.24
N ALA A 378 32.20 -10.32 2.57
CA ALA A 378 33.07 -11.39 2.07
C ALA A 378 33.59 -12.34 3.18
N THR A 379 33.68 -11.85 4.42
CA THR A 379 34.06 -12.66 5.60
C THR A 379 32.96 -13.58 6.10
N ALA A 380 31.71 -13.34 5.70
CA ALA A 380 30.55 -14.14 6.10
C ALA A 380 29.50 -14.17 4.97
N PRO A 381 29.82 -14.77 3.81
CA PRO A 381 29.02 -14.67 2.58
C PRO A 381 27.61 -15.26 2.71
N HIS A 382 27.41 -16.18 3.66
CA HIS A 382 26.13 -16.86 3.88
C HIS A 382 25.35 -16.33 5.08
N ALA A 383 25.85 -15.35 5.83
CA ALA A 383 25.22 -14.89 7.07
C ALA A 383 23.83 -14.28 6.86
N MET A 384 23.64 -13.53 5.78
CA MET A 384 22.34 -12.92 5.46
C MET A 384 21.33 -13.96 4.94
N LEU A 385 21.76 -14.90 4.10
CA LEU A 385 20.92 -15.99 3.60
C LEU A 385 20.47 -16.93 4.73
N ALA A 386 21.39 -17.29 5.62
CA ALA A 386 21.10 -18.10 6.80
C ALA A 386 20.06 -17.42 7.71
N TRP A 387 20.13 -16.10 7.85
CA TRP A 387 19.11 -15.33 8.56
C TRP A 387 17.73 -15.42 7.92
N TYR A 388 17.64 -15.33 6.59
CA TYR A 388 16.37 -15.52 5.87
C TYR A 388 15.78 -16.91 6.13
N LEU A 389 16.59 -17.97 6.09
CA LEU A 389 16.13 -19.34 6.35
C LEU A 389 15.52 -19.49 7.75
N VAL A 390 16.19 -18.97 8.78
CA VAL A 390 15.70 -18.98 10.16
C VAL A 390 14.42 -18.15 10.30
N ALA A 391 14.41 -16.94 9.73
CA ALA A 391 13.28 -16.03 9.84
C ALA A 391 12.01 -16.57 9.14
N VAL A 392 12.17 -17.15 7.96
CA VAL A 392 11.10 -17.81 7.22
C VAL A 392 10.56 -19.01 7.99
N ALA A 393 11.45 -19.86 8.52
CA ALA A 393 11.03 -21.02 9.29
C ALA A 393 10.14 -20.62 10.46
N HIS A 394 10.56 -19.63 11.27
CA HIS A 394 9.75 -19.13 12.38
C HIS A 394 8.42 -18.51 11.94
N LEU A 395 8.39 -17.70 10.88
CA LEU A 395 7.15 -17.07 10.41
C LEU A 395 6.14 -18.03 9.81
N CYS A 396 6.59 -19.20 9.36
CA CYS A 396 5.74 -20.26 8.83
C CYS A 396 5.54 -21.41 9.83
N ASP A 397 5.83 -21.19 11.12
CA ASP A 397 5.73 -22.18 12.20
C ASP A 397 6.47 -23.50 11.90
N GLN A 398 7.61 -23.41 11.21
CA GLN A 398 8.51 -24.51 10.90
C GLN A 398 9.74 -24.52 11.82
N ASP A 399 10.36 -25.69 11.98
CA ASP A 399 11.59 -25.82 12.76
C ASP A 399 12.79 -25.22 11.99
N PRO A 400 13.52 -24.21 12.53
CA PRO A 400 14.73 -23.69 11.91
C PRO A 400 15.87 -24.73 11.79
N ARG A 401 15.74 -25.89 12.45
CA ARG A 401 16.63 -27.06 12.32
C ARG A 401 16.09 -28.14 11.39
N HIS A 402 15.13 -27.80 10.53
CA HIS A 402 14.60 -28.72 9.52
C HIS A 402 15.73 -29.32 8.66
N GLU A 403 15.61 -30.60 8.29
CA GLU A 403 16.66 -31.36 7.60
C GLU A 403 17.16 -30.67 6.32
N ARG A 404 16.24 -30.04 5.57
CA ARG A 404 16.55 -29.26 4.36
C ARG A 404 17.44 -28.04 4.63
N ILE A 405 17.21 -27.33 5.73
CA ILE A 405 18.01 -26.18 6.15
C ILE A 405 19.40 -26.65 6.59
N LEU A 406 19.47 -27.73 7.38
CA LEU A 406 20.74 -28.32 7.81
C LEU A 406 21.55 -28.91 6.64
N ARG A 407 20.88 -29.37 5.59
CA ARG A 407 21.54 -29.82 4.35
C ARG A 407 22.10 -28.63 3.57
N TRP A 408 21.29 -27.59 3.37
CA TRP A 408 21.76 -26.33 2.78
C TRP A 408 23.00 -25.79 3.49
N ALA A 409 23.01 -25.78 4.83
CA ALA A 409 24.14 -25.30 5.60
C ALA A 409 25.42 -26.11 5.33
N ARG A 410 25.32 -27.45 5.27
CA ARG A 410 26.47 -28.33 4.95
C ARG A 410 26.95 -28.17 3.50
N ASP A 411 26.03 -28.02 2.56
CA ASP A 411 26.36 -27.89 1.13
C ASP A 411 27.08 -26.56 0.83
N HIS A 412 26.92 -25.55 1.69
CA HIS A 412 27.54 -24.22 1.59
C HIS A 412 28.58 -23.92 2.68
N ASP A 413 28.97 -24.89 3.53
CA ASP A 413 29.89 -24.68 4.69
C ASP A 413 29.44 -23.50 5.60
N ALA A 414 28.14 -23.43 5.87
CA ALA A 414 27.45 -22.31 6.49
C ALA A 414 26.82 -22.64 7.85
N GLU A 415 27.23 -23.73 8.52
CA GLU A 415 26.65 -24.18 9.79
C GLU A 415 26.82 -23.15 10.91
N LEU A 416 27.99 -22.51 11.01
CA LEU A 416 28.20 -21.43 11.98
C LEU A 416 27.33 -20.21 11.67
N ALA A 417 27.20 -19.86 10.38
CA ALA A 417 26.35 -18.76 9.95
C ALA A 417 24.86 -19.03 10.28
N LEU A 418 24.42 -20.29 10.19
CA LEU A 418 23.07 -20.71 10.59
C LEU A 418 22.85 -20.61 12.10
N ASN A 419 23.81 -21.03 12.92
CA ASN A 419 23.72 -20.89 14.37
C ASN A 419 23.70 -19.42 14.79
N ASP A 420 24.59 -18.60 14.21
CA ASP A 420 24.61 -17.15 14.43
C ASP A 420 23.30 -16.47 14.02
N ALA A 421 22.69 -16.94 12.92
CA ALA A 421 21.40 -16.47 12.45
C ALA A 421 20.28 -16.80 13.43
N ALA A 422 20.26 -18.02 14.00
CA ALA A 422 19.32 -18.41 15.05
C ALA A 422 19.47 -17.54 16.31
N ASP A 423 20.70 -17.31 16.76
CA ASP A 423 20.99 -16.46 17.92
C ASP A 423 20.64 -14.98 17.66
N ARG A 424 20.83 -14.48 16.43
CA ARG A 424 20.37 -13.13 16.06
C ARG A 424 18.86 -13.04 16.00
N TYR A 425 18.18 -14.02 15.41
CA TYR A 425 16.73 -14.01 15.30
C TYR A 425 16.07 -14.10 16.68
N ALA A 426 16.58 -14.95 17.58
CA ALA A 426 16.11 -15.03 18.96
C ALA A 426 16.28 -13.70 19.71
N ARG A 427 17.37 -12.96 19.48
CA ARG A 427 17.56 -11.61 20.03
C ARG A 427 16.64 -10.58 19.38
N HIS A 428 16.36 -10.70 18.09
CA HIS A 428 15.43 -9.83 17.37
C HIS A 428 14.02 -9.95 17.94
N THR A 429 13.49 -11.17 18.08
CA THR A 429 12.18 -11.42 18.70
C THR A 429 12.18 -11.11 20.20
N GLY A 430 13.28 -11.39 20.89
CA GLY A 430 13.48 -11.07 22.29
C GLY A 430 13.45 -9.57 22.62
N ARG A 431 13.94 -8.69 21.72
CA ARG A 431 13.83 -7.23 21.90
C ARG A 431 12.39 -6.73 21.83
N ASP A 432 11.57 -7.32 20.97
CA ASP A 432 10.15 -6.96 20.85
C ASP A 432 9.33 -7.48 22.05
N ALA A 433 9.75 -8.60 22.64
CA ALA A 433 9.19 -9.16 23.87
C ALA A 433 9.83 -8.63 25.16
N GLY A 434 10.90 -7.82 25.05
CA GLY A 434 11.74 -7.40 26.17
C GLY A 434 11.00 -6.59 27.22
N ARG A 435 11.51 -6.61 28.46
CA ARG A 435 10.92 -5.88 29.58
C ARG A 435 11.01 -4.36 29.35
N ARG A 436 9.87 -3.70 29.17
CA ARG A 436 9.75 -2.24 29.00
C ARG A 436 9.04 -1.62 30.20
N LEU A 437 9.48 -0.45 30.62
CA LEU A 437 8.78 0.32 31.65
C LEU A 437 7.83 1.31 30.98
N VAL A 438 6.53 1.20 31.26
CA VAL A 438 5.54 2.20 30.86
C VAL A 438 5.33 3.16 32.01
N VAL A 439 5.53 4.46 31.78
CA VAL A 439 5.20 5.55 32.71
C VAL A 439 4.07 6.37 32.12
N SER A 440 2.90 6.27 32.74
CA SER A 440 1.67 6.95 32.32
C SER A 440 1.40 8.20 33.15
N LEU A 441 1.12 9.28 32.42
CA LEU A 441 0.65 10.57 32.91
C LEU A 441 -0.85 10.75 32.57
N ASP A 442 -1.59 9.66 32.34
CA ASP A 442 -3.02 9.66 32.00
C ASP A 442 -3.92 10.30 33.05
N ALA A 443 -3.50 10.28 34.33
CA ALA A 443 -4.18 10.97 35.43
C ALA A 443 -4.19 12.51 35.30
N ALA A 444 -3.43 13.07 34.35
CA ALA A 444 -3.46 14.51 34.07
C ALA A 444 -4.81 14.91 33.46
N GLN A 445 -5.43 15.97 33.98
CA GLN A 445 -6.65 16.51 33.38
C GLN A 445 -6.36 17.35 32.14
N VAL A 446 -5.27 18.13 32.14
CA VAL A 446 -4.89 19.01 31.02
C VAL A 446 -3.38 18.89 30.75
N ASP A 447 -2.56 19.17 31.77
CA ASP A 447 -1.10 19.27 31.61
C ASP A 447 -0.38 18.14 32.35
N TRP A 448 -0.10 18.35 33.64
CA TRP A 448 0.71 17.46 34.47
C TRP A 448 -0.16 16.73 35.51
N PRO A 449 0.09 15.44 35.77
CA PRO A 449 -0.69 14.66 36.73
C PRO A 449 -0.19 14.89 38.17
N ASN A 450 -1.04 14.62 39.15
CA ASN A 450 -0.64 14.54 40.57
C ASN A 450 -0.16 13.12 40.97
N THR A 451 -0.25 12.16 40.06
CA THR A 451 0.14 10.75 40.28
C THR A 451 0.63 10.16 38.97
N LEU A 452 1.78 9.49 39.00
CA LEU A 452 2.30 8.67 37.91
C LEU A 452 1.83 7.23 38.06
N SER A 453 1.37 6.62 36.97
CA SER A 453 1.03 5.20 36.89
C SER A 453 2.16 4.48 36.16
N ALA A 454 2.85 3.55 36.82
CA ALA A 454 3.97 2.83 36.24
C ALA A 454 3.64 1.34 36.08
N CYS A 455 3.97 0.78 34.92
CA CYS A 455 3.77 -0.62 34.61
C CYS A 455 5.05 -1.25 34.04
N LEU A 456 5.44 -2.41 34.56
CA LEU A 456 6.45 -3.25 33.94
C LEU A 456 5.77 -4.16 32.91
N ARG A 457 6.13 -3.97 31.64
CA ARG A 457 5.57 -4.68 30.49
C ARG A 457 6.52 -5.77 30.01
N GLU A 458 5.99 -6.96 29.80
CA GLU A 458 6.65 -8.07 29.09
C GLU A 458 5.74 -8.51 27.94
N GLY A 459 6.18 -8.29 26.70
CA GLY A 459 5.28 -8.42 25.54
C GLY A 459 4.08 -7.44 25.62
N ALA A 460 2.87 -7.99 25.68
CA ALA A 460 1.63 -7.23 25.82
C ALA A 460 1.17 -7.06 27.29
N ASP A 461 1.69 -7.87 28.20
CA ASP A 461 1.16 -7.99 29.56
C ASP A 461 1.81 -6.98 30.52
N CYS A 462 0.99 -6.40 31.40
CA CYS A 462 1.49 -5.67 32.56
C CYS A 462 1.75 -6.65 33.72
N VAL A 463 3.01 -7.01 33.93
CA VAL A 463 3.42 -7.96 34.96
C VAL A 463 3.32 -7.34 36.35
N ASP A 464 3.60 -6.05 36.46
CA ASP A 464 3.50 -5.34 37.73
C ASP A 464 3.14 -3.88 37.54
N HIS A 465 2.33 -3.34 38.45
CA HIS A 465 1.73 -2.01 38.35
C HIS A 465 1.82 -1.28 39.69
N ARG A 466 2.25 -0.02 39.65
CA ARG A 466 2.35 0.82 40.85
C ARG A 466 2.08 2.30 40.55
N HIS A 467 1.50 2.99 41.54
CA HIS A 467 1.29 4.43 41.49
C HIS A 467 2.32 5.17 42.33
N PHE A 468 2.74 6.33 41.85
CA PHE A 468 3.72 7.20 42.51
C PHE A 468 3.15 8.63 42.60
N PRO A 469 2.93 9.18 43.80
CA PRO A 469 2.43 10.55 43.93
C PRO A 469 3.50 11.56 43.48
N CYS A 470 3.08 12.65 42.86
CA CYS A 470 3.96 13.74 42.44
C CYS A 470 3.26 15.10 42.52
N ALA A 471 4.04 16.18 42.53
CA ALA A 471 3.45 17.51 42.34
C ALA A 471 2.93 17.64 40.90
N PRO A 472 1.78 18.33 40.67
CA PRO A 472 1.15 18.46 39.36
C PRO A 472 1.84 19.52 38.48
N ASP A 473 3.16 19.41 38.34
CA ASP A 473 4.00 20.22 37.47
C ASP A 473 5.15 19.38 36.89
N GLN A 474 5.90 19.96 35.95
CA GLN A 474 7.02 19.28 35.30
C GLN A 474 8.07 18.81 36.33
N ALA A 475 8.43 19.68 37.27
CA ALA A 475 9.47 19.40 38.25
C ALA A 475 9.07 18.25 39.19
N GLY A 476 7.81 18.19 39.61
CA GLY A 476 7.26 17.14 40.45
C GLY A 476 7.28 15.77 39.78
N VAL A 477 6.89 15.71 38.50
CA VAL A 477 7.01 14.47 37.70
C VAL A 477 8.48 14.05 37.59
N GLU A 478 9.37 14.97 37.22
CA GLU A 478 10.80 14.69 37.06
C GLU A 478 11.46 14.22 38.36
N GLN A 479 11.04 14.73 39.51
CA GLN A 479 11.51 14.30 40.84
C GLN A 479 11.03 12.90 41.24
N ALA A 480 9.87 12.45 40.75
CA ALA A 480 9.34 11.13 41.04
C ALA A 480 9.99 10.02 40.20
N LEU A 481 10.46 10.34 38.98
CA LEU A 481 11.02 9.35 38.04
C LEU A 481 12.19 8.49 38.56
N PRO A 482 13.17 9.02 39.34
CA PRO A 482 14.21 8.19 39.94
C PRO A 482 13.66 7.06 40.82
N GLU A 483 12.57 7.30 41.55
CA GLU A 483 11.93 6.27 42.38
C GLU A 483 11.25 5.21 41.51
N VAL A 484 10.57 5.63 40.44
CA VAL A 484 9.93 4.73 39.47
C VAL A 484 10.96 3.80 38.83
N LEU A 485 12.08 4.35 38.35
CA LEU A 485 13.14 3.57 37.70
C LEU A 485 13.85 2.62 38.68
N ARG A 486 14.07 3.06 39.92
CA ARG A 486 14.62 2.21 40.98
C ARG A 486 13.70 1.04 41.29
N TRP A 487 12.39 1.30 41.44
CA TRP A 487 11.38 0.25 41.61
C TRP A 487 11.37 -0.76 40.45
N ALA A 488 11.51 -0.26 39.22
CA ALA A 488 11.58 -1.10 38.03
C ALA A 488 12.85 -1.97 37.99
N GLY A 489 13.97 -1.48 38.54
CA GLY A 489 15.28 -2.16 38.53
C GLY A 489 15.56 -3.10 39.70
N GLU A 490 14.89 -2.96 40.85
CA GLU A 490 15.14 -3.77 42.07
C GLU A 490 14.52 -5.17 42.04
N ARG A 491 13.87 -5.60 40.95
CA ARG A 491 13.12 -6.87 40.92
C ARG A 491 13.98 -8.08 40.56
N PRO A 492 14.04 -9.12 41.43
CA PRO A 492 14.91 -10.29 41.24
C PRO A 492 14.39 -11.33 40.24
N ASP A 493 13.11 -11.32 39.88
CA ASP A 493 12.45 -12.46 39.20
C ASP A 493 12.40 -12.36 37.66
N GLY A 494 13.18 -11.48 37.04
CA GLY A 494 13.23 -11.33 35.58
C GLY A 494 14.65 -11.17 35.08
N ASP A 495 15.08 -12.04 34.19
CA ASP A 495 16.41 -12.06 33.57
C ASP A 495 16.54 -10.91 32.55
N GLY A 496 16.56 -9.65 33.01
CA GLY A 496 16.63 -8.50 32.13
C GLY A 496 16.56 -7.13 32.80
N ARG A 497 17.55 -6.28 32.49
CA ARG A 497 17.53 -4.84 32.79
C ARG A 497 16.46 -4.15 31.93
N VAL A 498 15.74 -3.16 32.47
CA VAL A 498 14.83 -2.33 31.67
C VAL A 498 15.64 -1.50 30.67
N GLU A 499 15.61 -1.88 29.40
CA GLU A 499 16.35 -1.20 28.33
C GLU A 499 15.55 -0.04 27.71
N ALA A 500 14.21 -0.09 27.78
CA ALA A 500 13.35 0.92 27.18
C ALA A 500 12.25 1.42 28.13
N VAL A 501 11.92 2.70 27.99
CA VAL A 501 10.90 3.41 28.76
C VAL A 501 9.91 4.07 27.80
N ASP A 502 8.65 3.64 27.86
CA ASP A 502 7.53 4.23 27.13
C ASP A 502 6.83 5.27 28.03
N PHE A 503 6.78 6.53 27.62
CA PHE A 503 6.05 7.58 28.34
C PHE A 503 4.71 7.84 27.66
N ALA A 504 3.60 7.55 28.35
CA ALA A 504 2.26 7.86 27.89
C ALA A 504 1.82 9.21 28.44
N VAL A 505 1.69 10.20 27.56
CA VAL A 505 1.52 11.61 27.92
C VAL A 505 0.40 12.30 27.15
N LYS A 506 -0.16 13.36 27.75
CA LYS A 506 -1.20 14.19 27.11
C LYS A 506 -0.61 15.06 26.00
N ALA A 507 -1.44 15.43 25.03
CA ALA A 507 -1.04 16.19 23.84
C ALA A 507 -0.31 17.51 24.16
N PRO A 508 -0.71 18.33 25.14
CA PRO A 508 0.03 19.55 25.47
C PRO A 508 1.47 19.27 25.88
N VAL A 509 1.69 18.29 26.76
CA VAL A 509 3.01 17.90 27.29
C VAL A 509 3.90 17.30 26.20
N LEU A 510 3.32 16.52 25.27
CA LEU A 510 4.04 15.90 24.15
C LEU A 510 4.85 16.90 23.33
N LEU A 511 4.34 18.12 23.15
CA LEU A 511 4.93 19.11 22.25
C LEU A 511 6.25 19.68 22.77
N HIS A 512 6.42 19.73 24.10
CA HIS A 512 7.53 20.46 24.73
C HIS A 512 8.35 19.65 25.73
N TRP A 513 7.84 18.55 26.27
CA TRP A 513 8.61 17.75 27.23
C TRP A 513 9.65 16.87 26.53
N HIS A 514 10.83 16.78 27.14
CA HIS A 514 12.00 16.04 26.65
C HIS A 514 12.54 15.08 27.72
N PRO A 515 11.83 13.97 28.00
CA PRO A 515 12.24 13.03 29.04
C PRO A 515 13.63 12.42 28.77
N GLU A 516 14.05 12.33 27.52
CA GLU A 516 15.38 11.84 27.12
C GLU A 516 16.54 12.66 27.71
N ASN A 517 16.31 13.96 27.98
CA ASN A 517 17.33 14.87 28.49
C ASN A 517 17.46 14.88 30.02
N LEU A 518 16.55 14.21 30.74
CA LEU A 518 16.52 14.20 32.19
C LEU A 518 17.74 13.49 32.76
N VAL A 519 18.40 14.11 33.73
CA VAL A 519 19.52 13.49 34.45
C VAL A 519 18.94 12.68 35.61
N ILE A 520 19.04 11.36 35.52
CA ILE A 520 18.58 10.42 36.55
C ILE A 520 19.81 9.64 37.03
N GLY A 521 20.16 9.83 38.30
CA GLY A 521 21.44 9.35 38.84
C GLY A 521 22.62 10.08 38.20
N MET A 522 23.51 9.35 37.54
CA MET A 522 24.76 9.90 36.96
C MET A 522 24.71 10.15 35.44
N ARG A 523 23.59 9.86 34.78
CA ARG A 523 23.50 9.93 33.30
C ARG A 523 22.14 10.50 32.87
N ARG A 524 22.08 11.01 31.64
CA ARG A 524 20.81 11.36 31.00
C ARG A 524 20.02 10.09 30.68
N LEU A 525 18.69 10.15 30.78
CA LEU A 525 17.80 9.00 30.57
C LEU A 525 17.99 8.40 29.17
N GLY A 526 17.99 9.22 28.11
CA GLY A 526 18.17 8.76 26.73
C GLY A 526 19.56 8.19 26.40
N VAL A 527 20.55 8.40 27.28
CA VAL A 527 21.87 7.74 27.15
C VAL A 527 21.82 6.31 27.69
N GLY A 528 21.03 6.07 28.74
CA GLY A 528 20.95 4.77 29.41
C GLY A 528 19.82 3.87 28.93
N HIS A 529 18.79 4.46 28.30
CA HIS A 529 17.55 3.79 27.91
C HIS A 529 17.05 4.29 26.55
N GLU A 530 16.34 3.43 25.83
CA GLU A 530 15.48 3.85 24.71
C GLU A 530 14.24 4.56 25.29
N VAL A 531 13.94 5.76 24.82
CA VAL A 531 12.80 6.56 25.31
C VAL A 531 11.81 6.74 24.17
N THR A 532 10.56 6.33 24.36
CA THR A 532 9.50 6.47 23.35
C THR A 532 8.32 7.25 23.92
N LEU A 533 7.86 8.28 23.20
CA LEU A 533 6.68 9.04 23.55
C LEU A 533 5.43 8.41 22.93
N ARG A 534 4.42 8.19 23.76
CA ARG A 534 3.10 7.64 23.41
C ARG A 534 2.03 8.67 23.82
N TRP A 535 0.95 8.76 23.06
CA TRP A 535 -0.22 9.53 23.49
C TRP A 535 -1.07 8.75 24.51
N ALA A 536 -1.32 9.36 25.66
CA ALA A 536 -1.99 8.74 26.81
C ALA A 536 -3.43 8.30 26.52
N ASP A 537 -4.18 9.03 25.69
CA ASP A 537 -5.61 8.74 25.50
C ASP A 537 -5.85 7.44 24.72
N ARG A 538 -4.81 6.83 24.14
CA ARG A 538 -4.90 5.47 23.59
C ARG A 538 -4.95 4.37 24.65
N LEU A 539 -4.52 4.65 25.89
CA LEU A 539 -4.60 3.67 26.99
C LEU A 539 -6.04 3.36 27.37
N VAL A 540 -6.90 4.38 27.35
CA VAL A 540 -8.34 4.27 27.63
C VAL A 540 -9.09 5.09 26.60
N GLU A 541 -9.64 4.42 25.58
CA GLU A 541 -10.27 5.10 24.45
C GLU A 541 -11.42 6.03 24.89
N PRO A 542 -11.37 7.33 24.54
CA PRO A 542 -12.50 8.23 24.72
C PRO A 542 -13.71 7.76 23.90
N ALA A 543 -14.92 7.89 24.46
CA ALA A 543 -16.14 7.40 23.81
C ALA A 543 -16.40 7.99 22.42
N HIS A 544 -16.00 9.24 22.18
CA HIS A 544 -16.17 9.92 20.89
C HIS A 544 -15.12 9.53 19.84
N PHE A 545 -14.06 8.82 20.23
CA PHE A 545 -13.06 8.23 19.33
C PHE A 545 -13.09 6.69 19.39
N TRP A 546 -14.28 6.12 19.58
CA TRP A 546 -14.46 4.68 19.64
C TRP A 546 -13.88 3.99 18.40
N GLY A 547 -13.06 2.96 18.60
CA GLY A 547 -12.45 2.21 17.51
C GLY A 547 -11.15 2.82 16.97
N MET A 548 -10.64 3.90 17.55
CA MET A 548 -9.39 4.51 17.10
C MET A 548 -8.16 3.58 17.21
N ASN A 549 -8.09 2.69 18.21
CA ASN A 549 -6.98 1.73 18.30
C ASN A 549 -7.16 0.57 17.31
N ARG A 550 -8.40 0.24 16.92
CA ARG A 550 -8.66 -0.73 15.84
C ARG A 550 -8.18 -0.19 14.50
N ASN A 551 -8.56 1.05 14.17
CA ASN A 551 -8.11 1.72 12.95
C ASN A 551 -6.58 1.87 12.93
N ALA A 552 -5.98 2.31 14.04
CA ALA A 552 -4.53 2.37 14.18
C ALA A 552 -3.85 1.01 13.95
N ARG A 553 -4.43 -0.09 14.45
CA ARG A 553 -3.94 -1.45 14.19
C ARG A 553 -3.99 -1.78 12.70
N GLU A 554 -5.10 -1.54 12.03
CA GLU A 554 -5.27 -1.80 10.59
C GLU A 554 -4.25 -1.02 9.74
N GLN A 555 -3.97 0.24 10.10
CA GLN A 555 -2.92 1.03 9.45
C GLN A 555 -1.53 0.41 9.65
N LEU A 556 -1.16 0.09 10.89
CA LEU A 556 0.15 -0.50 11.20
C LEU A 556 0.34 -1.87 10.55
N GLU A 557 -0.71 -2.70 10.49
CA GLU A 557 -0.69 -3.97 9.78
C GLU A 557 -0.49 -3.75 8.29
N THR A 558 -1.20 -2.80 7.68
CA THR A 558 -1.01 -2.44 6.27
C THR A 558 0.43 -2.00 5.99
N LEU A 559 1.03 -1.18 6.87
CA LEU A 559 2.43 -0.74 6.75
C LEU A 559 3.43 -1.89 6.89
N ARG A 560 3.17 -2.82 7.82
CA ARG A 560 4.02 -3.99 8.07
C ARG A 560 3.91 -5.06 6.96
N ASP A 561 2.73 -5.19 6.38
CA ASP A 561 2.39 -6.29 5.48
C ASP A 561 2.44 -5.89 4.01
N GLY A 562 2.45 -4.59 3.71
CA GLY A 562 2.58 -4.05 2.37
C GLY A 562 4.01 -4.06 1.84
N PRO A 563 4.18 -3.89 0.51
CA PRO A 563 5.49 -3.77 -0.10
C PRO A 563 6.21 -2.51 0.41
N PRO A 564 7.54 -2.58 0.61
CA PRO A 564 8.31 -1.38 0.94
C PRO A 564 8.21 -0.39 -0.23
N GLY A 565 7.74 0.83 0.07
CA GLY A 565 7.62 1.89 -0.91
C GLY A 565 9.00 2.49 -1.29
N PRO A 566 9.06 3.31 -2.36
CA PRO A 566 10.28 4.01 -2.74
C PRO A 566 10.75 5.00 -1.67
N THR A 567 9.81 5.50 -0.86
CA THR A 567 10.02 6.42 0.26
C THR A 567 9.38 5.86 1.53
N ALA A 568 9.84 6.37 2.68
CA ALA A 568 9.20 6.11 3.97
C ALA A 568 7.68 6.32 3.89
N PRO A 569 6.87 5.49 4.57
CA PRO A 569 5.42 5.58 4.55
C PRO A 569 4.91 6.74 5.43
N VAL A 570 5.27 7.97 5.03
CA VAL A 570 4.88 9.22 5.67
C VAL A 570 4.18 10.12 4.65
N ASP A 571 3.01 10.63 5.02
CA ASP A 571 2.29 11.69 4.31
C ASP A 571 2.63 13.03 4.96
N TRP A 572 3.28 13.91 4.19
CA TRP A 572 3.75 15.20 4.67
C TRP A 572 2.69 16.29 4.52
N LEU A 573 2.38 16.97 5.61
CA LEU A 573 1.47 18.12 5.66
C LEU A 573 2.27 19.40 5.87
N HIS A 574 1.94 20.44 5.11
CA HIS A 574 2.46 21.80 5.33
C HIS A 574 1.53 22.56 6.27
N PRO A 575 1.93 22.84 7.54
CA PRO A 575 1.04 23.50 8.50
C PRO A 575 0.41 24.80 7.99
N ALA A 576 1.18 25.63 7.29
CA ALA A 576 0.70 26.93 6.80
C ALA A 576 -0.29 26.82 5.62
N ALA A 577 -0.26 25.70 4.88
CA ALA A 577 -1.13 25.47 3.73
C ALA A 577 -2.30 24.53 4.04
N THR A 578 -2.34 23.96 5.25
CA THR A 578 -3.33 22.97 5.65
C THR A 578 -4.60 23.65 6.15
N ASP A 579 -5.71 23.43 5.45
CA ASP A 579 -7.05 23.76 5.93
C ASP A 579 -7.51 22.68 6.92
N LEU A 580 -7.71 23.07 8.18
CA LEU A 580 -8.08 22.17 9.27
C LEU A 580 -9.45 21.51 9.09
N GLU A 581 -10.43 22.22 8.53
CA GLU A 581 -11.77 21.65 8.35
C GLU A 581 -11.77 20.61 7.24
N ARG A 582 -11.05 20.90 6.15
CA ARG A 582 -10.83 19.92 5.09
C ARG A 582 -10.02 18.72 5.57
N LEU A 583 -8.96 18.95 6.35
CA LEU A 583 -8.17 17.87 6.95
C LEU A 583 -9.04 16.96 7.82
N ARG A 584 -9.91 17.53 8.67
CA ARG A 584 -10.86 16.76 9.49
C ARG A 584 -11.77 15.89 8.64
N ALA A 585 -12.32 16.43 7.55
CA ALA A 585 -13.15 15.67 6.62
C ALA A 585 -12.36 14.52 5.95
N ASP A 586 -11.15 14.79 5.46
CA ASP A 586 -10.30 13.79 4.82
C ASP A 586 -9.87 12.66 5.81
N LEU A 587 -9.65 12.99 7.09
CA LEU A 587 -9.36 12.02 8.14
C LEU A 587 -10.57 11.12 8.45
N LEU A 588 -11.77 11.69 8.52
CA LEU A 588 -13.02 10.94 8.69
C LEU A 588 -13.29 10.00 7.49
N ASP A 589 -12.94 10.43 6.28
CA ASP A 589 -13.02 9.63 5.05
C ASP A 589 -11.90 8.57 4.94
N SER A 590 -11.04 8.41 5.95
CA SER A 590 -9.94 7.44 5.98
C SER A 590 -8.96 7.56 4.81
N ARG A 591 -8.70 8.80 4.34
CA ARG A 591 -7.77 9.08 3.24
C ARG A 591 -6.30 8.99 3.65
N TYR A 592 -6.00 9.12 4.94
CA TYR A 592 -4.66 8.96 5.50
C TYR A 592 -4.51 7.54 6.05
N ARG A 593 -3.68 6.73 5.40
CA ARG A 593 -3.39 5.33 5.79
C ARG A 593 -1.92 5.10 6.16
N ARG A 594 -1.09 6.14 6.06
CA ARG A 594 0.35 6.15 6.35
C ARG A 594 0.61 6.97 7.62
N ALA A 595 1.85 6.97 8.10
CA ALA A 595 2.24 7.90 9.15
C ALA A 595 2.09 9.35 8.65
N VAL A 596 1.92 10.30 9.55
CA VAL A 596 1.77 11.72 9.19
C VAL A 596 2.98 12.50 9.66
N GLY A 597 3.52 13.36 8.81
CA GLY A 597 4.64 14.25 9.12
C GLY A 597 4.29 15.71 8.88
N LEU A 598 4.81 16.62 9.70
CA LEU A 598 4.68 18.07 9.48
C LEU A 598 5.97 18.64 8.89
N THR A 599 5.90 19.35 7.76
CA THR A 599 7.08 19.82 7.03
C THR A 599 7.73 21.06 7.65
N ASP A 600 6.91 22.03 8.09
CA ASP A 600 7.38 23.32 8.61
C ASP A 600 7.20 23.49 10.12
N ARG A 601 7.91 24.50 10.64
CA ARG A 601 7.60 25.06 11.95
C ARG A 601 6.25 25.79 11.91
N ALA A 602 5.27 25.24 12.61
CA ALA A 602 4.03 25.92 12.92
C ALA A 602 4.19 26.83 14.16
N THR A 603 3.29 27.80 14.33
CA THR A 603 3.17 28.48 15.62
C THR A 603 2.80 27.46 16.70
N PRO A 604 3.19 27.64 17.97
CA PRO A 604 2.87 26.68 19.02
C PRO A 604 1.37 26.37 19.15
N ALA A 605 0.50 27.36 18.88
CA ALA A 605 -0.94 27.17 18.88
C ALA A 605 -1.42 26.29 17.72
N LEU A 606 -0.96 26.57 16.48
CA LEU A 606 -1.33 25.78 15.31
C LEU A 606 -0.75 24.36 15.38
N LEU A 607 0.48 24.20 15.89
CA LEU A 607 1.08 22.89 16.12
C LEU A 607 0.23 22.05 17.06
N ARG A 608 -0.23 22.64 18.17
CA ARG A 608 -1.10 21.97 19.12
C ARG A 608 -2.39 21.51 18.47
N GLU A 609 -3.07 22.42 17.75
CA GLU A 609 -4.34 22.12 17.10
C GLU A 609 -4.21 21.01 16.04
N LEU A 610 -3.14 21.02 15.23
CA LEU A 610 -2.84 19.98 14.26
C LEU A 610 -2.55 18.64 14.93
N VAL A 611 -1.69 18.61 15.94
CA VAL A 611 -1.32 17.39 16.65
C VAL A 611 -2.53 16.76 17.34
N GLU A 612 -3.33 17.55 18.05
CA GLU A 612 -4.57 17.07 18.69
C GLU A 612 -5.60 16.56 17.68
N THR A 613 -5.67 17.17 16.49
CA THR A 613 -6.55 16.71 15.40
C THR A 613 -6.06 15.39 14.79
N LEU A 614 -4.75 15.18 14.68
CA LEU A 614 -4.16 14.03 13.99
C LEU A 614 -4.00 12.78 14.88
N LEU A 615 -3.71 12.94 16.17
CA LEU A 615 -3.43 11.86 17.12
C LEU A 615 -4.50 10.74 17.18
N PRO A 616 -5.82 11.03 17.10
CA PRO A 616 -6.84 9.99 17.06
C PRO A 616 -6.75 9.11 15.81
N PHE A 617 -6.39 9.70 14.68
CA PHE A 617 -6.46 9.06 13.36
C PHE A 617 -5.13 8.45 12.90
N SER A 618 -3.99 8.91 13.41
CA SER A 618 -2.67 8.39 13.05
C SER A 618 -1.95 7.76 14.25
N PRO A 619 -1.43 6.52 14.13
CA PRO A 619 -0.59 5.90 15.15
C PRO A 619 0.83 6.48 15.20
N VAL A 620 1.29 7.11 14.12
CA VAL A 620 2.65 7.66 14.02
C VAL A 620 2.58 9.08 13.51
N LEU A 621 3.04 10.02 14.32
CA LEU A 621 3.05 11.45 14.01
C LEU A 621 4.45 12.01 14.19
N LEU A 622 4.95 12.72 13.18
CA LEU A 622 6.28 13.31 13.13
C LEU A 622 6.21 14.83 12.97
N TRP A 623 7.07 15.57 13.65
CA TRP A 623 7.16 17.04 13.48
C TRP A 623 8.57 17.56 13.79
N PRO A 624 8.99 18.71 13.25
CA PRO A 624 10.30 19.28 13.52
C PRO A 624 10.48 19.62 15.00
N ARG A 625 11.71 19.41 15.50
CA ARG A 625 12.13 20.05 16.74
C ARG A 625 12.22 21.57 16.56
N THR A 626 11.86 22.31 17.60
CA THR A 626 11.81 23.79 17.58
C THR A 626 13.19 24.46 17.49
N ASP A 627 14.26 23.70 17.72
CA ASP A 627 15.66 24.15 17.78
C ASP A 627 16.39 24.14 16.42
N GLN A 628 15.96 23.34 15.43
CA GLN A 628 16.66 23.19 14.14
C GLN A 628 15.78 23.48 12.91
N PRO A 629 16.35 24.01 11.80
CA PRO A 629 15.56 24.36 10.61
C PRO A 629 14.99 23.09 9.94
N PRO A 630 13.74 23.14 9.46
CA PRO A 630 13.12 22.01 8.77
C PRO A 630 13.82 21.72 7.43
N CYS A 631 13.91 20.43 7.06
CA CYS A 631 14.42 20.01 5.75
C CYS A 631 13.77 18.67 5.35
N GLU A 632 12.69 18.76 4.57
CA GLU A 632 11.88 17.62 4.18
C GLU A 632 12.68 16.55 3.41
N ASP A 633 13.51 16.96 2.45
CA ASP A 633 14.34 16.02 1.67
C ASP A 633 15.28 15.19 2.57
N ARG A 634 15.82 15.83 3.61
CA ARG A 634 16.71 15.16 4.57
C ARG A 634 15.92 14.16 5.40
N TRP A 635 14.72 14.52 5.85
CA TRP A 635 13.85 13.62 6.60
C TRP A 635 13.37 12.45 5.77
N ASN A 636 12.96 12.70 4.52
CA ASN A 636 12.57 11.64 3.60
C ASN A 636 13.72 10.65 3.39
N ARG A 637 14.96 11.12 3.16
CA ARG A 637 16.12 10.21 3.03
C ARG A 637 16.38 9.43 4.32
N CYS A 638 16.46 10.09 5.48
CA CYS A 638 16.79 9.40 6.72
C CYS A 638 15.69 8.45 7.18
N LEU A 639 14.41 8.83 7.07
CA LEU A 639 13.29 7.96 7.39
C LEU A 639 13.24 6.79 6.41
N THR A 640 13.50 7.00 5.12
CA THR A 640 13.51 5.91 4.13
C THR A 640 14.58 4.86 4.48
N HIS A 641 15.74 5.30 4.97
CA HIS A 641 16.81 4.41 5.41
C HIS A 641 16.47 3.74 6.75
N LEU A 642 16.04 4.51 7.76
CA LEU A 642 15.91 4.06 9.16
C LEU A 642 14.53 3.48 9.53
N TRP A 643 13.52 3.55 8.63
CA TRP A 643 12.11 3.26 8.95
C TRP A 643 11.91 1.93 9.68
N ALA A 644 12.55 0.87 9.18
CA ALA A 644 12.36 -0.48 9.69
C ALA A 644 12.80 -0.66 11.16
N GLY A 645 13.72 0.19 11.64
CA GLY A 645 14.19 0.16 13.04
C GLY A 645 13.55 1.21 13.95
N LEU A 646 12.60 2.01 13.46
CA LEU A 646 11.86 2.95 14.31
C LEU A 646 10.84 2.21 15.20
N PRO A 647 10.64 2.67 16.46
CA PRO A 647 11.11 3.92 17.04
C PRO A 647 12.51 3.87 17.70
N ALA A 648 13.15 2.70 17.79
CA ALA A 648 14.39 2.52 18.55
C ALA A 648 15.52 3.48 18.10
N HIS A 649 15.63 3.75 16.79
CA HIS A 649 16.64 4.66 16.25
C HIS A 649 16.49 6.12 16.69
N PHE A 650 15.35 6.56 17.27
CA PHE A 650 15.30 7.87 17.92
C PHE A 650 16.25 7.93 19.14
N GLY A 651 16.40 6.83 19.87
CA GLY A 651 17.38 6.70 20.95
C GLY A 651 18.83 6.68 20.43
N ASP A 652 19.08 6.02 19.30
CA ASP A 652 20.39 6.03 18.65
C ASP A 652 20.76 7.43 18.17
N ALA A 653 19.84 8.12 17.50
CA ALA A 653 20.01 9.50 17.05
C ALA A 653 20.27 10.46 18.22
N TYR A 654 19.56 10.27 19.33
CA TYR A 654 19.81 11.03 20.56
C TYR A 654 21.22 10.79 21.12
N ARG A 655 21.64 9.52 21.22
CA ARG A 655 22.98 9.15 21.71
C ARG A 655 24.07 9.66 20.78
N TRP A 656 23.86 9.58 19.47
CA TRP A 656 24.76 10.07 18.44
C TRP A 656 25.04 11.57 18.60
N VAL A 657 24.00 12.39 18.68
CA VAL A 657 24.14 13.86 18.84
C VAL A 657 24.68 14.23 20.23
N THR A 658 24.33 13.48 21.28
CA THR A 658 24.69 13.82 22.67
C THR A 658 26.07 13.33 23.08
N ALA A 659 26.52 12.17 22.58
CA ALA A 659 27.80 11.59 22.97
C ALA A 659 29.00 12.33 22.38
N GLY A 660 28.82 13.06 21.27
CA GLY A 660 29.93 13.52 20.46
C GLY A 660 30.81 12.35 20.00
N ASP A 661 31.86 12.63 19.26
CA ASP A 661 32.69 11.66 18.53
C ASP A 661 33.52 10.66 19.39
N THR A 662 33.10 10.32 20.62
CA THR A 662 33.98 9.73 21.65
C THR A 662 33.41 8.57 22.47
N ARG A 663 32.44 7.79 21.95
CA ARG A 663 32.04 6.54 22.62
C ARG A 663 32.11 5.32 21.70
N LEU A 664 33.21 4.58 21.89
CA LEU A 664 33.44 3.15 21.62
C LEU A 664 33.39 2.67 20.16
N GLY A 665 34.55 2.19 19.67
CA GLY A 665 34.76 0.94 18.90
C GLY A 665 34.04 0.71 17.58
N ASP A 666 32.72 0.86 17.54
CA ASP A 666 31.83 0.65 16.40
C ASP A 666 31.15 1.98 16.07
N ARG A 667 31.87 2.86 15.38
CA ARG A 667 31.24 4.06 14.81
C ARG A 667 30.33 3.59 13.66
N PRO A 668 29.04 4.00 13.62
CA PRO A 668 28.23 3.77 12.43
C PRO A 668 28.96 4.37 11.22
N ASP A 669 28.76 3.79 10.04
CA ASP A 669 29.37 4.33 8.83
C ASP A 669 28.94 5.80 8.61
N ALA A 670 29.71 6.52 7.80
CA ALA A 670 29.49 7.95 7.59
C ALA A 670 28.07 8.27 7.05
N ASP A 671 27.45 7.31 6.36
CA ASP A 671 26.13 7.45 5.77
C ASP A 671 25.02 7.30 6.83
N THR A 672 25.09 6.25 7.65
CA THR A 672 24.19 6.03 8.79
C THR A 672 24.26 7.20 9.78
N GLY A 673 25.46 7.72 10.05
CA GLY A 673 25.63 8.92 10.88
C GLY A 673 24.87 10.14 10.36
N THR A 674 24.88 10.36 9.04
CA THR A 674 24.14 11.45 8.38
C THR A 674 22.63 11.27 8.52
N HIS A 675 22.15 10.03 8.42
CA HIS A 675 20.74 9.69 8.64
C HIS A 675 20.32 9.90 10.11
N LEU A 676 21.16 9.51 11.08
CA LEU A 676 20.93 9.74 12.51
C LEU A 676 20.88 11.23 12.84
N ASP A 677 21.74 12.06 12.24
CA ASP A 677 21.68 13.51 12.41
C ASP A 677 20.36 14.08 11.89
N GLY A 678 19.84 13.54 10.78
CA GLY A 678 18.54 13.93 10.23
C GLY A 678 17.39 13.54 11.17
N LEU A 679 17.41 12.30 11.66
CA LEU A 679 16.39 11.78 12.58
C LEU A 679 16.37 12.53 13.92
N ALA A 680 17.54 12.95 14.42
CA ALA A 680 17.65 13.72 15.66
C ALA A 680 16.94 15.08 15.61
N THR A 681 16.63 15.59 14.42
CA THR A 681 15.90 16.86 14.22
C THR A 681 14.37 16.70 14.26
N LEU A 682 13.88 15.46 14.31
CA LEU A 682 12.46 15.14 14.37
C LEU A 682 12.02 14.81 15.81
N ARG A 683 10.76 15.13 16.09
CA ARG A 683 9.98 14.59 17.20
C ARG A 683 9.00 13.57 16.67
N ALA A 684 8.65 12.62 17.52
CA ALA A 684 7.65 11.62 17.20
C ALA A 684 6.73 11.34 18.39
N VAL A 685 5.46 11.13 18.09
CA VAL A 685 4.62 10.18 18.84
C VAL A 685 4.58 8.91 18.02
N TRP A 686 4.87 7.78 18.66
CA TRP A 686 4.94 6.50 17.97
C TRP A 686 4.08 5.47 18.67
N HIS A 687 3.15 4.85 17.96
CA HIS A 687 2.38 3.70 18.43
C HIS A 687 2.67 2.50 17.52
N ASP A 688 3.03 1.37 18.13
CA ASP A 688 3.32 0.10 17.44
C ASP A 688 2.30 -0.97 17.86
N LEU A 689 2.34 -2.13 17.20
CA LEU A 689 1.41 -3.22 17.49
C LEU A 689 1.51 -3.72 18.93
N PRO A 690 2.71 -3.98 19.50
CA PRO A 690 2.84 -4.34 20.92
C PRO A 690 2.25 -3.30 21.88
N TRP A 691 2.39 -2.00 21.57
CA TRP A 691 1.76 -0.93 22.34
C TRP A 691 0.23 -0.98 22.28
N LEU A 692 -0.36 -1.24 21.11
CA LEU A 692 -1.82 -1.36 20.98
C LEU A 692 -2.37 -2.61 21.68
N ASP A 693 -1.61 -3.70 21.70
CA ASP A 693 -1.96 -4.90 22.46
C ASP A 693 -1.95 -4.60 23.98
N PHE A 694 -0.91 -3.89 24.44
CA PHE A 694 -0.85 -3.39 25.82
C PHE A 694 -2.02 -2.46 26.18
N CYS A 695 -2.40 -1.53 25.30
CA CYS A 695 -3.55 -0.65 25.53
C CYS A 695 -4.85 -1.45 25.71
N ALA A 696 -5.05 -2.51 24.92
CA ALA A 696 -6.25 -3.35 25.02
C ALA A 696 -6.33 -4.07 26.38
N ASP A 697 -5.20 -4.63 26.82
CA ASP A 697 -5.05 -5.30 28.11
C ASP A 697 -5.19 -4.31 29.30
N TYR A 698 -4.53 -3.14 29.21
CA TYR A 698 -4.66 -2.05 30.19
C TYR A 698 -6.11 -1.60 30.36
N ALA A 699 -6.82 -1.33 29.25
CA ALA A 699 -8.23 -0.93 29.27
C ALA A 699 -9.12 -2.03 29.87
N GLY A 700 -8.85 -3.31 29.56
CA GLY A 700 -9.56 -4.45 30.15
C GLY A 700 -9.45 -4.49 31.67
N ARG A 701 -8.24 -4.31 32.21
CA ARG A 701 -8.01 -4.21 33.67
C ARG A 701 -8.68 -2.99 34.29
N HIS A 702 -8.66 -1.85 33.60
CA HIS A 702 -9.27 -0.62 34.09
C HIS A 702 -10.81 -0.69 34.12
N ARG A 703 -11.43 -1.43 33.19
CA ARG A 703 -12.88 -1.70 33.16
C ARG A 703 -13.31 -2.74 34.20
N ASN A 704 -12.47 -3.73 34.49
CA ASN A 704 -12.74 -4.81 35.44
C ASN A 704 -12.38 -4.48 36.89
N ARG A 705 -11.94 -3.25 37.18
CA ARG A 705 -11.75 -2.79 38.55
C ARG A 705 -13.16 -2.69 39.21
N PRO A 706 -13.43 -3.38 40.33
CA PRO A 706 -14.63 -3.10 41.11
C PRO A 706 -14.65 -1.61 41.42
N ALA A 707 -15.83 -1.00 41.43
CA ALA A 707 -16.04 0.40 41.78
C ALA A 707 -15.74 0.71 43.27
N ASP A 708 -14.71 0.09 43.85
CA ASP A 708 -14.22 0.31 45.20
C ASP A 708 -12.77 0.81 45.15
N ALA A 709 -12.66 2.11 44.91
CA ALA A 709 -11.84 3.01 45.70
C ALA A 709 -12.28 4.45 45.37
N ALA A 710 -13.55 4.75 45.62
CA ALA A 710 -13.88 6.12 45.98
C ALA A 710 -13.02 6.43 47.21
N GLN A 711 -12.10 7.39 47.11
CA GLN A 711 -11.43 7.95 48.27
C GLN A 711 -12.49 8.21 49.36
N PRO A 712 -12.25 7.84 50.63
CA PRO A 712 -13.11 8.32 51.69
C PRO A 712 -13.10 9.84 51.61
N ALA A 713 -14.29 10.44 51.48
CA ALA A 713 -14.44 11.88 51.46
C ALA A 713 -13.67 12.48 52.65
N PRO A 714 -12.91 13.57 52.46
CA PRO A 714 -12.25 14.23 53.58
C PRO A 714 -13.29 14.57 54.66
N PRO A 715 -12.96 14.42 55.95
CA PRO A 715 -13.92 14.67 57.02
C PRO A 715 -14.48 16.08 56.89
N ALA A 716 -15.80 16.20 56.93
CA ALA A 716 -16.51 17.46 56.81
C ALA A 716 -15.99 18.46 57.84
N VAL A 717 -15.47 19.59 57.36
CA VAL A 717 -15.12 20.74 58.21
C VAL A 717 -16.43 21.25 58.84
N PRO A 718 -16.51 21.43 60.17
CA PRO A 718 -17.71 21.98 60.80
C PRO A 718 -18.01 23.38 60.26
N ALA A 719 -19.26 23.62 59.86
CA ALA A 719 -19.70 24.92 59.38
C ALA A 719 -19.54 25.99 60.49
N PRO A 720 -19.05 27.20 60.18
CA PRO A 720 -19.00 28.30 61.14
C PRO A 720 -20.41 28.72 61.58
N PRO A 721 -20.58 29.22 62.82
CA PRO A 721 -21.89 29.57 63.36
C PRO A 721 -22.56 30.69 62.57
N ALA A 722 -23.87 30.55 62.38
CA ALA A 722 -24.69 31.49 61.62
C ALA A 722 -24.72 32.88 62.28
N VAL A 723 -24.40 33.91 61.50
CA VAL A 723 -24.58 35.32 61.86
C VAL A 723 -26.08 35.67 61.75
N PRO A 724 -26.68 36.40 62.71
CA PRO A 724 -28.09 36.78 62.63
C PRO A 724 -28.34 37.75 61.47
N ALA A 725 -29.45 37.54 60.77
CA ALA A 725 -29.87 38.39 59.65
C ALA A 725 -30.25 39.82 60.11
N PRO A 726 -29.85 40.88 59.39
CA PRO A 726 -30.32 42.24 59.65
C PRO A 726 -31.81 42.42 59.26
N PRO A 727 -32.51 43.39 59.86
CA PRO A 727 -33.94 43.57 59.65
C PRO A 727 -34.26 44.09 58.24
N ALA A 728 -35.44 43.71 57.74
CA ALA A 728 -35.91 43.98 56.40
C ALA A 728 -36.11 45.47 56.11
N VAL A 729 -35.54 45.94 55.00
CA VAL A 729 -35.76 47.28 54.44
C VAL A 729 -37.03 47.24 53.57
N PRO A 730 -37.93 48.25 53.61
CA PRO A 730 -39.12 48.29 52.76
C PRO A 730 -38.76 48.43 51.28
N ALA A 731 -39.53 47.75 50.42
CA ALA A 731 -39.34 47.77 48.97
C ALA A 731 -39.56 49.17 48.36
N PRO A 732 -38.71 49.62 47.42
CA PRO A 732 -38.93 50.86 46.67
C PRO A 732 -40.11 50.73 45.68
N PRO A 733 -40.78 51.86 45.33
CA PRO A 733 -41.92 51.86 44.45
C PRO A 733 -41.54 51.54 43.00
N ALA A 734 -42.47 50.90 42.27
CA ALA A 734 -42.30 50.44 40.91
C ALA A 734 -42.05 51.58 39.91
N VAL A 735 -41.00 51.43 39.09
CA VAL A 735 -40.67 52.32 37.98
C VAL A 735 -41.58 52.00 36.78
N PRO A 736 -42.19 53.01 36.11
CA PRO A 736 -42.99 52.77 34.91
C PRO A 736 -42.15 52.27 33.73
N ALA A 737 -42.71 51.35 32.95
CA ALA A 737 -42.07 50.82 31.75
C ALA A 737 -41.87 51.90 30.67
N PRO A 738 -40.73 51.90 29.96
CA PRO A 738 -40.49 52.81 28.85
C PRO A 738 -41.40 52.51 27.65
N PRO A 739 -41.73 53.53 26.82
CA PRO A 739 -42.61 53.36 25.67
C PRO A 739 -41.95 52.55 24.55
N ALA A 740 -42.78 51.81 23.80
CA ALA A 740 -42.36 50.96 22.69
C ALA A 740 -41.72 51.77 21.54
N VAL A 741 -40.60 51.26 21.03
CA VAL A 741 -39.91 51.78 19.85
C VAL A 741 -40.70 51.40 18.58
N PRO A 742 -40.93 52.34 17.63
CA PRO A 742 -41.58 52.01 16.36
C PRO A 742 -40.70 51.10 15.49
N ALA A 743 -41.33 50.16 14.80
CA ALA A 743 -40.64 49.29 13.84
C ALA A 743 -40.11 50.09 12.63
N PRO A 744 -38.92 49.74 12.09
CA PRO A 744 -38.37 50.37 10.90
C PRO A 744 -39.20 50.03 9.64
N PRO A 745 -39.24 50.91 8.63
CA PRO A 745 -39.97 50.68 7.39
C PRO A 745 -39.33 49.58 6.54
N ALA A 746 -40.17 48.84 5.82
CA ALA A 746 -39.76 47.76 4.93
C ALA A 746 -38.94 48.29 3.74
N VAL A 747 -37.81 47.63 3.46
CA VAL A 747 -36.97 47.88 2.29
C VAL A 747 -37.57 47.19 1.06
N PRO A 748 -37.65 47.85 -0.12
CA PRO A 748 -38.22 47.25 -1.34
C PRO A 748 -37.36 46.09 -1.87
N ALA A 749 -38.03 45.08 -2.44
CA ALA A 749 -37.37 43.96 -3.10
C ALA A 749 -36.60 44.40 -4.38
N PRO A 750 -35.41 43.85 -4.64
CA PRO A 750 -34.68 44.08 -5.89
C PRO A 750 -35.37 43.40 -7.09
N PRO A 751 -35.22 43.95 -8.31
CA PRO A 751 -35.94 43.50 -9.50
C PRO A 751 -35.44 42.14 -10.03
N ALA A 752 -36.36 41.39 -10.64
CA ALA A 752 -36.11 40.09 -11.26
C ALA A 752 -35.17 40.21 -12.48
N VAL A 753 -34.17 39.33 -12.55
CA VAL A 753 -33.30 39.17 -13.71
C VAL A 753 -34.01 38.31 -14.76
N PRO A 754 -34.07 38.73 -16.03
CA PRO A 754 -34.82 38.06 -17.08
C PRO A 754 -34.14 36.77 -17.59
N THR A 755 -34.97 35.79 -17.93
CA THR A 755 -34.61 34.55 -18.61
C THR A 755 -34.13 34.83 -20.05
N VAL A 756 -32.98 34.26 -20.42
CA VAL A 756 -32.49 34.25 -21.80
C VAL A 756 -33.15 33.07 -22.55
N PRO A 757 -33.83 33.28 -23.69
CA PRO A 757 -34.37 32.21 -24.52
C PRO A 757 -33.29 31.58 -25.39
N GLY A 758 -33.43 30.28 -25.63
CA GLY A 758 -32.49 29.46 -26.39
C GLY A 758 -32.39 29.79 -27.87
N THR A 759 -31.30 29.31 -28.47
CA THR A 759 -31.10 29.25 -29.91
C THR A 759 -30.96 27.80 -30.35
N ARG A 760 -31.78 27.45 -31.35
CA ARG A 760 -31.72 26.24 -32.17
C ARG A 760 -30.64 26.37 -33.25
N ASN A 761 -30.06 25.21 -33.58
CA ASN A 761 -29.42 24.76 -34.82
C ASN A 761 -29.07 25.78 -35.92
N THR A 762 -27.79 25.75 -36.28
CA THR A 762 -27.31 25.36 -37.62
C THR A 762 -26.16 24.40 -37.48
#